data_AF-A0AAU9S3J3-F1
#
_entry.id   AF-A0AAU9S3J3-F1
#
_cell.length_a   1.000
_cell.length_b   1.000
_cell.length_c   1.000
_cell.angle_alpha   90.00
_cell.angle_beta   90.00
_cell.angle_gamma   90.00
#
_symmetry.space_group_name_H-M   'P 1'
#
loop_
_entity.id
_entity.type
_entity.pdbx_description
1 polymer ?
#
loop_
_entity_poly.entity_id
_entity_poly.type
_entity_poly.pdbx_seq_one_letter_code
_entity_poly.pdbx_strand_id
1 'polypeptide(L)'
;MEVDDGFVPYVSVALRREMEYKKMLRVKGKVSSELQVKPAEARPSLLVQATHLRRNLPEVSATEQIISQEKEMMEQLSVKKTLMSVRELAKGITYTEPLLTGWKPPLRIRKMSSKHMDLIRKQWHIIVNGEDIPPPIKNFSDMKFPRAVLDTLREKGIVQPTPIQVQGLPVILSGRDMIGIAFTGSGKTLAFVLPMIMMALQEKTMLPIAPGEGPVALILCPSRELARQTYDVVEQFVAPLSAAGSPPLRSLLCIGGVDMRSQLEVVRRGVHIVVATPGRLKDLLAKKKMNLDACRYLTLDEADRLVDLGFEDDIREVFDHFKSQRQTLLFSATMPAKIQAFATSALVKPVTVNVGRAGAANLDVIQEVEYVKQEAKVVYLLECLQKTSPPVLIFCESKADVDDIHEYLLLKGVEAVAIHGGKDQEDREYAIYSFKAGKKDVLVATDVASKGLDFPDIQHVINYDMPAEIENYVHRIGRTGRCGKTGIATTFINKNQSETTLLDLKHLLQEAKQRIPPVLAELDDPMEEAETVAHASGVKGCAYCGGLGHRIGDCPKLEHQKSVAISNSRKDYFGSAFLSLYEIPYTSSVFSLPSSMPFTNISISSIKKNTIKRIRSFVSASSMLPFFLLLLWCSVSQALPPPRGFYLNCGSSASTKLNEINYTTDKGFIAVGNTATIKQKDLLPILSTLRYFPDKSSRKHCYNFPVAENSKYLIRTTYYYGNFDGKNSPPVFDQIVGGTKWSVVNTSEDYAKGQSSYYEIIAGVPGKKLSVCLAKNANTLSSPFISALDVQSLEDHMYNSTDLGSYKLSLVARNSFGVDGEMISYPDDQYNRLWQPFSDQKHPTVTSRSRINPSDFWNIPPTKAFVEGFTVSKEKPLKLQWPPFPLPATKYYVALYFQDDRSPSPLSWRAFGVSINGVSFVRKLNVSTNGVMVYSGQWPLSGQTQITLTPAKDSPMGAVINAGEVFQVVPLGGSTNIKDATAMEDLLESIKKPPVDWSGDPCLPLANSWTGLTCSKEKITRVISLNLTNRGLSGSLPPSINKMTALKDLWLGKNKLTGPIPDLSPMTRLETLHLEDNQFTGAIPESLAQLPNLRTLSLKNNKFQGTIPTALLQKKGLTIQASPQNMPSTNKTSQN
;
A
#
# COMPACT_ATOMS: atom_id res chain seq x y z
N MET A 1 1.42 -18.01 -85.67
CA MET A 1 2.18 -19.01 -84.88
C MET A 1 2.89 -18.22 -83.80
N GLU A 2 2.14 -17.86 -82.77
CA GLU A 2 2.53 -17.03 -81.63
C GLU A 2 1.61 -17.46 -80.48
N VAL A 3 2.17 -17.92 -79.35
CA VAL A 3 1.41 -18.26 -78.15
C VAL A 3 2.20 -17.86 -76.90
N ASP A 4 1.57 -16.94 -76.18
CA ASP A 4 1.48 -16.75 -74.74
C ASP A 4 2.09 -17.84 -73.82
N ASP A 5 2.92 -17.42 -72.85
CA ASP A 5 3.05 -18.02 -71.51
C ASP A 5 4.10 -17.26 -70.68
N GLY A 6 3.70 -16.12 -70.12
CA GLY A 6 4.49 -15.33 -69.19
C GLY A 6 4.41 -15.84 -67.74
N PHE A 7 4.94 -17.04 -67.46
CA PHE A 7 5.07 -17.53 -66.08
C PHE A 7 6.39 -17.05 -65.45
N VAL A 8 6.29 -16.20 -64.42
CA VAL A 8 7.43 -15.86 -63.54
C VAL A 8 7.17 -16.49 -62.17
N PRO A 9 7.96 -17.50 -61.74
CA PRO A 9 7.77 -18.10 -60.43
C PRO A 9 8.09 -17.11 -59.31
N TYR A 10 7.22 -17.07 -58.29
CA TYR A 10 7.39 -16.22 -57.11
C TYR A 10 8.65 -16.61 -56.33
N VAL A 11 9.57 -15.66 -56.16
CA VAL A 11 10.74 -15.77 -55.30
C VAL A 11 10.50 -14.96 -54.03
N SER A 12 10.62 -15.59 -52.86
CA SER A 12 10.38 -14.94 -51.58
C SER A 12 11.38 -13.79 -51.30
N VAL A 13 10.96 -12.82 -50.49
CA VAL A 13 11.78 -11.64 -50.12
C VAL A 13 13.08 -12.05 -49.41
N ALA A 14 13.08 -13.17 -48.68
CA ALA A 14 14.27 -13.75 -48.06
C ALA A 14 15.30 -14.21 -49.11
N LEU A 15 14.85 -14.90 -50.15
CA LEU A 15 15.72 -15.36 -51.25
C LEU A 15 16.22 -14.21 -52.14
N ARG A 16 15.44 -13.14 -52.33
CA ARG A 16 15.93 -11.91 -52.99
C ARG A 16 17.03 -11.23 -52.18
N ARG A 17 16.88 -11.13 -50.86
CA ARG A 17 17.89 -10.55 -49.97
C ARG A 17 19.17 -11.38 -49.91
N GLU A 18 19.06 -12.71 -49.97
CA GLU A 18 20.22 -13.60 -49.99
C GLU A 18 20.98 -13.52 -51.33
N MET A 19 20.26 -13.41 -52.45
CA MET A 19 20.86 -13.20 -53.77
C MET A 19 21.52 -11.82 -53.89
N GLU A 20 20.92 -10.75 -53.33
CA GLU A 20 21.55 -9.43 -53.24
C GLU A 20 22.78 -9.44 -52.34
N TYR A 21 22.73 -10.15 -51.21
CA TYR A 21 23.86 -10.32 -50.29
C TYR A 21 25.04 -11.07 -50.96
N LYS A 22 24.76 -12.12 -51.75
CA LYS A 22 25.76 -12.84 -52.55
C LYS A 22 26.30 -12.00 -53.73
N LYS A 23 25.50 -11.09 -54.29
CA LYS A 23 25.95 -10.11 -55.30
C LYS A 23 26.90 -9.06 -54.70
N MET A 24 26.61 -8.57 -53.49
CA MET A 24 27.47 -7.60 -52.79
C MET A 24 28.80 -8.21 -52.32
N LEU A 25 28.84 -9.52 -52.03
CA LEU A 25 30.07 -10.22 -51.64
C LEU A 25 31.05 -10.49 -52.80
N ARG A 26 30.60 -10.41 -54.07
CA ARG A 26 31.46 -10.59 -55.26
C ARG A 26 32.12 -9.32 -55.79
N VAL A 27 31.77 -8.14 -55.27
CA VAL A 27 32.28 -6.84 -55.79
C VAL A 27 33.48 -6.28 -55.00
N LYS A 28 33.87 -6.87 -53.86
CA LYS A 28 35.03 -6.41 -53.07
C LYS A 28 36.24 -7.33 -53.18
N GLY A 29 36.71 -7.53 -54.41
CA GLY A 29 37.98 -8.20 -54.66
C GLY A 29 38.68 -7.65 -55.89
N LYS A 30 39.28 -6.46 -55.80
CA LYS A 30 40.59 -6.10 -56.40
C LYS A 30 40.86 -4.57 -56.44
N VAL A 31 42.02 -4.20 -55.86
CA VAL A 31 43.02 -3.20 -56.33
C VAL A 31 42.94 -1.73 -55.83
N SER A 32 43.99 -1.38 -55.05
CA SER A 32 44.82 -0.15 -54.88
C SER A 32 44.43 1.16 -55.59
N SER A 33 44.80 2.38 -55.16
CA SER A 33 46.03 2.87 -54.48
C SER A 33 45.82 4.26 -53.83
N GLU A 34 46.81 4.65 -53.03
CA GLU A 34 46.88 5.72 -52.02
C GLU A 34 46.77 7.17 -52.51
N LEU A 35 46.13 8.02 -51.69
CA LEU A 35 46.50 9.42 -51.45
C LEU A 35 45.95 9.90 -50.10
N GLN A 36 46.86 10.43 -49.27
CA GLN A 36 46.67 10.91 -47.90
C GLN A 36 45.86 12.22 -47.85
N VAL A 37 44.85 12.32 -46.96
CA VAL A 37 44.57 13.39 -45.97
C VAL A 37 43.53 12.85 -44.95
N LYS A 38 43.75 13.05 -43.64
CA LYS A 38 43.04 12.43 -42.48
C LYS A 38 41.53 12.78 -42.34
N PRO A 39 40.69 11.83 -41.87
CA PRO A 39 39.43 12.15 -41.17
C PRO A 39 39.23 11.42 -39.81
N ALA A 40 38.25 11.95 -39.06
CA ALA A 40 37.94 11.78 -37.65
C ALA A 40 37.72 10.35 -37.11
N GLU A 41 38.14 10.17 -35.85
CA GLU A 41 37.92 8.98 -35.01
C GLU A 41 36.43 8.72 -34.73
N ALA A 42 35.96 7.53 -35.12
CA ALA A 42 34.63 7.03 -34.77
C ALA A 42 34.72 6.17 -33.49
N ARG A 43 33.95 6.55 -32.47
CA ARG A 43 33.82 5.85 -31.18
C ARG A 43 33.09 4.50 -31.38
N PRO A 44 33.53 3.41 -30.73
CA PRO A 44 32.85 2.12 -30.78
C PRO A 44 31.47 2.18 -30.10
N SER A 45 30.54 1.33 -30.54
CA SER A 45 29.17 1.29 -30.03
C SER A 45 29.08 0.79 -28.58
N LEU A 46 28.14 1.38 -27.82
CA LEU A 46 27.88 1.08 -26.40
C LEU A 46 27.63 -0.41 -26.12
N LEU A 47 27.13 -1.16 -27.10
CA LEU A 47 26.86 -2.60 -26.98
C LEU A 47 28.16 -3.43 -26.94
N VAL A 48 29.20 -2.99 -27.65
CA VAL A 48 30.52 -3.64 -27.68
C VAL A 48 31.33 -3.30 -26.42
N GLN A 49 31.21 -2.06 -25.92
CA GLN A 49 31.78 -1.70 -24.61
C GLN A 49 31.12 -2.48 -23.45
N ALA A 50 29.79 -2.64 -23.47
CA ALA A 50 29.07 -3.37 -22.43
C ALA A 50 29.38 -4.87 -22.40
N THR A 51 29.64 -5.49 -23.56
CA THR A 51 30.00 -6.92 -23.66
C THR A 51 31.45 -7.18 -23.25
N HIS A 52 32.37 -6.27 -23.54
CA HIS A 52 33.76 -6.35 -23.03
C HIS A 52 33.85 -6.08 -21.52
N LEU A 53 33.04 -5.15 -20.98
CA LEU A 53 32.95 -4.91 -19.53
C LEU A 53 32.41 -6.13 -18.76
N ARG A 54 31.48 -6.89 -19.35
CA ARG A 54 30.89 -8.09 -18.71
C ARG A 54 31.85 -9.27 -18.64
N ARG A 55 32.83 -9.36 -19.54
CA ARG A 55 33.82 -10.46 -19.57
C ARG A 55 34.96 -10.31 -18.56
N ASN A 56 35.14 -9.10 -18.00
CA ASN A 56 36.21 -8.78 -17.06
C ASN A 56 35.72 -8.55 -15.62
N LEU A 57 34.47 -8.92 -15.30
CA LEU A 57 33.98 -8.87 -13.92
C LEU A 57 34.44 -10.13 -13.17
N PRO A 58 35.03 -10.01 -11.97
CA PRO A 58 35.37 -11.17 -11.16
C PRO A 58 34.11 -11.99 -10.85
N GLU A 59 34.24 -13.32 -10.79
CA GLU A 59 33.16 -14.22 -10.36
C GLU A 59 32.75 -13.84 -8.93
N VAL A 60 31.59 -13.19 -8.80
CA VAL A 60 31.01 -12.78 -7.53
C VAL A 60 30.51 -14.03 -6.81
N SER A 61 31.06 -14.30 -5.63
CA SER A 61 30.72 -15.48 -4.83
C SER A 61 29.24 -15.51 -4.45
N ALA A 62 28.68 -16.70 -4.20
CA ALA A 62 27.27 -16.86 -3.80
C ALA A 62 26.92 -16.02 -2.55
N THR A 63 27.88 -15.82 -1.65
CA THR A 63 27.73 -15.00 -0.44
C THR A 63 27.66 -13.50 -0.76
N GLU A 64 28.46 -12.98 -1.68
CA GLU A 64 28.37 -11.59 -2.14
C GLU A 64 27.07 -11.30 -2.90
N GLN A 65 26.54 -12.27 -3.65
CA GLN A 65 25.25 -12.15 -4.32
C GLN A 65 24.11 -12.03 -3.30
N ILE A 66 24.10 -12.86 -2.25
CA ILE A 66 23.13 -12.78 -1.16
C ILE A 66 23.21 -11.41 -0.48
N ILE A 67 24.41 -10.94 -0.11
CA ILE A 67 24.61 -9.63 0.52
C ILE A 67 24.09 -8.50 -0.38
N SER A 68 24.32 -8.58 -1.70
CA SER A 68 23.83 -7.57 -2.65
C SER A 68 22.31 -7.56 -2.75
N GLN A 69 21.66 -8.73 -2.75
CA GLN A 69 20.20 -8.88 -2.77
C GLN A 69 19.57 -8.38 -1.47
N GLU A 70 20.15 -8.71 -0.31
CA GLU A 70 19.68 -8.19 0.98
C GLU A 70 19.77 -6.67 1.04
N LYS A 71 20.87 -6.10 0.51
CA LYS A 71 21.06 -4.66 0.44
C LYS A 71 20.06 -3.98 -0.50
N GLU A 72 19.77 -4.59 -1.65
CA GLU A 72 18.78 -4.07 -2.61
C GLU A 72 17.35 -4.14 -2.06
N MET A 73 16.98 -5.24 -1.38
CA MET A 73 15.69 -5.36 -0.68
C MET A 73 15.53 -4.30 0.42
N MET A 74 16.59 -4.06 1.18
CA MET A 74 16.63 -3.00 2.19
C MET A 74 16.50 -1.61 1.56
N GLU A 75 17.17 -1.34 0.45
CA GLU A 75 17.08 -0.06 -0.26
C GLU A 75 15.66 0.19 -0.80
N GLN A 76 14.99 -0.84 -1.35
CA GLN A 76 13.60 -0.74 -1.83
C GLN A 76 12.60 -0.44 -0.70
N LEU A 77 12.83 -0.97 0.50
CA LEU A 77 12.01 -0.67 1.68
C LEU A 77 12.29 0.73 2.27
N SER A 78 13.47 1.29 1.98
CA SER A 78 13.95 2.56 2.54
C SER A 78 13.46 3.82 1.82
N VAL A 79 12.36 3.77 1.05
CA VAL A 79 11.87 4.89 0.23
C VAL A 79 11.93 6.22 1.01
N LYS A 80 12.90 7.05 0.64
CA LYS A 80 13.25 8.31 1.29
C LYS A 80 12.07 9.27 1.26
N LYS A 81 11.35 9.38 2.37
CA LYS A 81 10.76 10.66 2.83
C LYS A 81 11.49 11.04 4.12
N THR A 82 12.38 12.02 4.02
CA THR A 82 13.02 12.63 5.20
C THR A 82 11.94 13.18 6.13
N LEU A 83 12.04 12.84 7.43
CA LEU A 83 11.17 13.27 8.55
C LEU A 83 11.37 14.75 8.91
N MET A 84 11.60 15.60 7.91
CA MET A 84 11.66 17.04 8.08
C MET A 84 10.27 17.62 7.85
N SER A 85 9.92 18.68 8.59
CA SER A 85 8.63 19.33 8.36
C SER A 85 8.53 19.82 6.91
N VAL A 86 7.33 19.79 6.31
CA VAL A 86 7.08 20.35 4.96
C VAL A 86 7.61 21.79 4.85
N ARG A 87 7.60 22.55 5.95
CA ARG A 87 8.14 23.92 6.04
C ARG A 87 9.67 23.97 6.02
N GLU A 88 10.35 23.10 6.75
CA GLU A 88 11.82 23.04 6.75
C GLU A 88 12.35 22.53 5.41
N LEU A 89 11.66 21.56 4.79
CA LEU A 89 11.95 21.10 3.43
C LEU A 89 11.73 22.21 2.40
N ALA A 90 10.62 22.95 2.49
CA ALA A 90 10.36 24.09 1.61
C ALA A 90 11.37 25.24 1.78
N LYS A 91 12.03 25.35 2.95
CA LYS A 91 13.06 26.36 3.24
C LYS A 91 14.50 25.83 3.13
N GLY A 92 14.70 24.53 2.87
CA GLY A 92 16.02 23.90 2.83
C GLY A 92 16.78 23.89 4.17
N ILE A 93 16.10 24.05 5.31
CA ILE A 93 16.74 24.15 6.63
C ILE A 93 17.14 22.75 7.10
N THR A 94 18.44 22.48 7.25
CA THR A 94 18.96 21.25 7.85
C THR A 94 19.78 21.60 9.10
N TYR A 95 19.37 21.07 10.25
CA TYR A 95 20.14 21.26 11.49
C TYR A 95 21.33 20.30 11.49
N THR A 96 22.53 20.84 11.64
CA THR A 96 23.78 20.06 11.67
C THR A 96 24.40 19.98 13.06
N GLU A 97 23.97 20.83 13.98
CA GLU A 97 24.54 20.93 15.33
C GLU A 97 23.50 20.62 16.41
N PRO A 98 23.91 20.02 17.56
CA PRO A 98 23.01 19.78 18.69
C PRO A 98 22.54 21.06 19.38
N LEU A 99 21.46 20.95 20.17
CA LEU A 99 21.02 22.07 21.00
C LEU A 99 22.03 22.37 22.11
N LEU A 100 22.33 23.66 22.28
CA LEU A 100 23.21 24.12 23.34
C LEU A 100 22.44 24.25 24.65
N THR A 101 23.01 23.69 25.73
CA THR A 101 22.46 23.80 27.08
C THR A 101 23.44 24.50 28.01
N GLY A 102 22.91 25.14 29.06
CA GLY A 102 23.72 25.72 30.13
C GLY A 102 24.30 24.68 31.10
N TRP A 103 23.86 23.42 30.99
CA TRP A 103 24.29 22.36 31.90
C TRP A 103 25.71 21.91 31.58
N LYS A 104 26.53 21.78 32.62
CA LYS A 104 27.89 21.21 32.54
C LYS A 104 28.14 20.31 33.74
N PRO A 105 28.74 19.12 33.53
CA PRO A 105 29.08 18.25 34.64
C PRO A 105 30.12 18.90 35.57
N PRO A 106 30.20 18.49 36.84
CA PRO A 106 31.21 18.96 37.78
C PRO A 106 32.63 18.84 37.23
N LEU A 107 33.53 19.75 37.63
CA LEU A 107 34.90 19.82 37.10
C LEU A 107 35.65 18.49 37.24
N ARG A 108 35.47 17.79 38.37
CA ARG A 108 36.08 16.48 38.63
C ARG A 108 35.67 15.40 37.62
N ILE A 109 34.43 15.46 37.12
CA ILE A 109 33.91 14.51 36.12
C ILE A 109 34.39 14.92 34.72
N ARG A 110 34.45 16.22 34.43
CA ARG A 110 34.99 16.74 33.15
C ARG A 110 36.46 16.43 32.93
N LYS A 111 37.25 16.35 34.00
CA LYS A 111 38.68 16.01 33.97
C LYS A 111 38.95 14.50 34.00
N MET A 112 37.91 13.65 33.99
CA MET A 112 38.04 12.20 34.00
C MET A 112 38.75 11.72 32.71
N SER A 113 39.78 10.89 32.85
CA SER A 113 40.49 10.31 31.69
C SER A 113 39.59 9.38 30.87
N SER A 114 39.82 9.29 29.56
CA SER A 114 39.10 8.37 28.66
C SER A 114 39.14 6.92 29.15
N LYS A 115 40.33 6.44 29.56
CA LYS A 115 40.51 5.10 30.13
C LYS A 115 39.59 4.81 31.32
N HIS A 116 39.39 5.80 32.20
CA HIS A 116 38.51 5.64 33.35
C HIS A 116 37.03 5.64 32.94
N MET A 117 36.64 6.49 31.99
CA MET A 117 35.28 6.48 31.43
C MET A 117 34.94 5.11 30.81
N ASP A 118 35.86 4.55 30.04
CA ASP A 118 35.67 3.25 29.39
C ASP A 118 35.62 2.10 30.39
N LEU A 119 36.36 2.20 31.50
CA LEU A 119 36.27 1.24 32.60
C LEU A 119 34.89 1.25 33.26
N ILE A 120 34.28 2.43 33.47
CA ILE A 120 32.92 2.56 33.98
C ILE A 120 31.93 1.91 33.02
N ARG A 121 32.03 2.21 31.72
CA ARG A 121 31.16 1.64 30.69
C ARG A 121 31.28 0.12 30.63
N LYS A 122 32.51 -0.40 30.66
CA LYS A 122 32.77 -1.84 30.65
C LYS A 122 32.21 -2.54 31.90
N GLN A 123 32.37 -1.94 33.08
CA GLN A 123 31.86 -2.50 34.34
C GLN A 123 30.32 -2.60 34.34
N TRP A 124 29.63 -1.69 33.66
CA TRP A 124 28.16 -1.61 33.65
C TRP A 124 27.55 -2.10 32.33
N HIS A 125 28.36 -2.74 31.48
CA HIS A 125 27.96 -3.25 30.15
C HIS A 125 27.27 -2.20 29.26
N ILE A 126 27.78 -0.97 29.29
CA ILE A 126 27.29 0.15 28.49
C ILE A 126 28.14 0.26 27.23
N ILE A 127 27.48 0.16 26.07
CA ILE A 127 28.08 0.39 24.76
C ILE A 127 27.60 1.75 24.28
N VAL A 128 28.52 2.62 23.90
CA VAL A 128 28.21 3.98 23.42
C VAL A 128 28.81 4.23 22.05
N ASN A 129 28.03 4.85 21.17
CA ASN A 129 28.46 5.29 19.85
C ASN A 129 28.02 6.73 19.61
N GLY A 130 28.85 7.52 18.93
CA GLY A 130 28.57 8.92 18.59
C GLY A 130 29.78 9.83 18.82
N GLU A 131 29.65 11.08 18.38
CA GLU A 131 30.68 12.11 18.57
C GLU A 131 30.47 12.84 19.91
N ASP A 132 31.54 13.40 20.49
CA ASP A 132 31.52 14.24 21.70
C ASP A 132 30.67 13.70 22.86
N ILE A 133 30.90 12.44 23.23
CA ILE A 133 30.11 11.73 24.25
C ILE A 133 30.41 12.31 25.65
N PRO A 134 29.40 12.82 26.39
CA PRO A 134 29.61 13.29 27.76
C PRO A 134 30.07 12.17 28.71
N PRO A 135 30.86 12.51 29.76
CA PRO A 135 31.38 11.53 30.70
C PRO A 135 30.25 10.85 31.51
N PRO A 136 30.33 9.53 31.77
CA PRO A 136 29.34 8.81 32.57
C PRO A 136 29.36 9.28 34.03
N ILE A 137 28.18 9.39 34.65
CA ILE A 137 28.00 9.89 36.02
C ILE A 137 27.34 8.82 36.89
N LYS A 138 28.03 8.41 37.97
CA LYS A 138 27.58 7.32 38.86
C LYS A 138 26.59 7.75 39.95
N ASN A 139 26.39 9.04 40.19
CA ASN A 139 25.53 9.54 41.27
C ASN A 139 24.58 10.64 40.76
N PHE A 140 23.32 10.62 41.19
CA PHE A 140 22.35 11.66 40.82
C PHE A 140 22.75 13.06 41.31
N SER A 141 23.41 13.18 42.46
CA SER A 141 23.90 14.45 43.00
C SER A 141 24.88 15.14 42.04
N ASP A 142 25.72 14.36 41.37
CA ASP A 142 26.71 14.85 40.43
C ASP A 142 26.11 15.31 39.10
N MET A 143 24.86 14.93 38.83
CA MET A 143 24.07 15.39 37.68
C MET A 143 23.43 16.76 37.93
N LYS A 144 23.57 17.33 39.14
CA LYS A 144 23.06 18.65 39.55
C LYS A 144 21.53 18.80 39.54
N PHE A 145 20.81 17.73 39.91
CA PHE A 145 19.37 17.84 40.13
C PHE A 145 19.03 18.65 41.41
N PRO A 146 17.89 19.36 41.44
CA PRO A 146 17.39 20.03 42.63
C PRO A 146 17.25 19.08 43.82
N ARG A 147 17.43 19.59 45.04
CA ARG A 147 17.31 18.77 46.27
C ARG A 147 15.98 18.03 46.36
N ALA A 148 14.87 18.70 46.04
CA ALA A 148 13.55 18.06 46.01
C ALA A 148 13.50 16.80 45.14
N VAL A 149 14.12 16.83 43.95
CA VAL A 149 14.20 15.66 43.06
C VAL A 149 15.05 14.55 43.69
N LEU A 150 16.18 14.90 44.30
CA LEU A 150 17.07 13.93 44.96
C LEU A 150 16.41 13.28 46.18
N ASP A 151 15.65 14.06 46.95
CA ASP A 151 14.92 13.59 48.13
C ASP A 151 13.78 12.65 47.70
N THR A 152 13.01 13.01 46.67
CA THR A 152 11.98 12.13 46.09
C THR A 152 12.56 10.83 45.53
N LEU A 153 13.74 10.86 44.89
CA LEU A 153 14.42 9.64 44.45
C LEU A 153 14.78 8.74 45.64
N ARG A 154 15.27 9.32 46.73
CA ARG A 154 15.62 8.58 47.95
C ARG A 154 14.41 7.96 48.64
N GLU A 155 13.32 8.71 48.75
CA GLU A 155 12.03 8.23 49.29
C GLU A 155 11.49 7.04 48.50
N LYS A 156 11.72 7.02 47.18
CA LYS A 156 11.37 5.92 46.29
C LYS A 156 12.37 4.75 46.31
N GLY A 157 13.40 4.80 47.15
CA GLY A 157 14.44 3.77 47.23
C GLY A 157 15.44 3.77 46.06
N ILE A 158 15.44 4.82 45.23
CA ILE A 158 16.32 4.93 44.06
C ILE A 158 17.59 5.68 44.47
N VAL A 159 18.54 4.93 45.04
CA VAL A 159 19.77 5.51 45.61
C VAL A 159 20.86 5.75 44.56
N GLN A 160 20.92 4.91 43.53
CA GLN A 160 21.92 4.98 42.46
C GLN A 160 21.26 4.92 41.07
N PRO A 161 21.84 5.60 40.06
CA PRO A 161 21.36 5.54 38.69
C PRO A 161 21.56 4.15 38.10
N THR A 162 20.61 3.69 37.29
CA THR A 162 20.73 2.46 36.51
C THR A 162 21.74 2.63 35.37
N PRO A 163 22.23 1.55 34.72
CA PRO A 163 23.24 1.68 33.66
C PRO A 163 22.83 2.62 32.51
N ILE A 164 21.56 2.62 32.10
CA ILE A 164 21.07 3.52 31.03
C ILE A 164 21.06 4.98 31.51
N GLN A 165 20.83 5.23 32.80
CA GLN A 165 20.82 6.55 33.40
C GLN A 165 22.25 7.09 33.60
N VAL A 166 23.22 6.23 33.95
CA VAL A 166 24.63 6.61 34.17
C VAL A 166 25.21 7.36 32.96
N GLN A 167 24.89 6.90 31.75
CA GLN A 167 25.39 7.51 30.52
C GLN A 167 24.33 8.33 29.78
N GLY A 168 23.05 7.94 29.86
CA GLY A 168 21.96 8.63 29.17
C GLY A 168 21.63 9.99 29.78
N LEU A 169 21.58 10.12 31.12
CA LEU A 169 21.28 11.41 31.75
C LEU A 169 22.30 12.49 31.39
N PRO A 170 23.63 12.25 31.43
CA PRO A 170 24.61 13.23 30.97
C PRO A 170 24.48 13.62 29.49
N VAL A 171 24.13 12.68 28.61
CA VAL A 171 23.88 12.94 27.18
C VAL A 171 22.71 13.89 27.02
N ILE A 172 21.58 13.54 27.64
CA ILE A 172 20.33 14.29 27.51
C ILE A 172 20.46 15.68 28.15
N LEU A 173 21.02 15.78 29.36
CA LEU A 173 21.23 17.06 30.03
C LEU A 173 22.15 18.00 29.25
N SER A 174 23.04 17.47 28.40
CA SER A 174 23.92 18.26 27.54
C SER A 174 23.21 18.84 26.30
N GLY A 175 21.96 18.44 26.02
CA GLY A 175 21.20 18.89 24.83
C GLY A 175 21.42 18.04 23.58
N ARG A 176 22.05 16.87 23.73
CA ARG A 176 22.29 15.93 22.63
C ARG A 176 21.06 15.06 22.38
N ASP A 177 20.76 14.84 21.11
CA ASP A 177 19.83 13.79 20.71
C ASP A 177 20.37 12.42 21.13
N MET A 178 19.49 11.50 21.52
CA MET A 178 19.89 10.21 22.06
C MET A 178 19.04 9.07 21.53
N ILE A 179 19.70 7.95 21.20
CA ILE A 179 19.07 6.66 20.97
C ILE A 179 19.38 5.78 22.18
N GLY A 180 18.38 5.52 23.03
CA GLY A 180 18.50 4.68 24.22
C GLY A 180 17.98 3.27 23.97
N ILE A 181 18.89 2.30 23.90
CA ILE A 181 18.54 0.88 23.73
C ILE A 181 18.69 0.17 25.06
N ALA A 182 17.58 -0.26 25.64
CA ALA A 182 17.57 -1.04 26.87
C ALA A 182 16.23 -1.79 27.06
N PHE A 183 16.25 -2.90 27.78
CA PHE A 183 15.06 -3.69 28.10
C PHE A 183 14.09 -2.95 29.04
N THR A 184 12.86 -3.46 29.19
CA THR A 184 11.85 -2.91 30.10
C THR A 184 12.30 -3.06 31.57
N GLY A 185 12.09 -2.03 32.39
CA GLY A 185 12.56 -2.04 33.80
C GLY A 185 14.02 -1.61 34.00
N SER A 186 14.78 -1.32 32.94
CA SER A 186 16.15 -0.78 33.03
C SER A 186 16.25 0.67 33.52
N GLY A 187 15.13 1.33 33.84
CA GLY A 187 15.08 2.72 34.30
C GLY A 187 15.01 3.78 33.19
N LYS A 188 14.59 3.42 31.97
CA LYS A 188 14.42 4.33 30.82
C LYS A 188 13.54 5.55 31.13
N THR A 189 12.41 5.36 31.82
CA THR A 189 11.45 6.42 32.12
C THR A 189 12.09 7.60 32.84
N LEU A 190 12.86 7.35 33.91
CA LEU A 190 13.55 8.41 34.63
C LEU A 190 14.70 9.03 33.81
N ALA A 191 15.30 8.26 32.89
CA ALA A 191 16.36 8.78 32.01
C ALA A 191 15.85 9.94 31.13
N PHE A 192 14.59 9.91 30.68
CA PHE A 192 14.02 11.00 29.89
C PHE A 192 13.10 11.95 30.67
N VAL A 193 12.48 11.52 31.77
CA VAL A 193 11.61 12.40 32.59
C VAL A 193 12.40 13.42 33.41
N LEU A 194 13.51 13.03 34.05
CA LEU A 194 14.25 13.95 34.90
C LEU A 194 14.84 15.15 34.12
N PRO A 195 15.51 14.97 32.96
CA PRO A 195 16.02 16.10 32.18
C PRO A 195 14.91 16.98 31.61
N MET A 196 13.76 16.39 31.28
CA MET A 196 12.59 17.12 30.80
C MET A 196 12.00 18.05 31.85
N ILE A 197 11.87 17.58 33.09
CA ILE A 197 11.43 18.40 34.22
C ILE A 197 12.44 19.53 34.46
N MET A 198 13.75 19.24 34.36
CA MET A 198 14.79 20.27 34.44
C MET A 198 14.64 21.35 33.37
N MET A 199 14.40 20.96 32.11
CA MET A 199 14.21 21.91 31.01
C MET A 199 12.94 22.73 31.18
N ALA A 200 11.82 22.09 31.52
CA ALA A 200 10.56 22.78 31.77
C ALA A 200 10.65 23.77 32.94
N LEU A 201 11.35 23.39 34.02
CA LEU A 201 11.63 24.26 35.16
C LEU A 201 12.51 25.44 34.79
N GLN A 202 13.56 25.22 33.99
CA GLN A 202 14.44 26.27 33.51
C GLN A 202 13.67 27.29 32.66
N GLU A 203 12.93 26.82 31.66
CA GLU A 203 12.14 27.69 30.78
C GLU A 203 11.10 28.49 31.58
N LYS A 204 10.39 27.84 32.51
CA LYS A 204 9.41 28.51 33.38
C LYS A 204 10.03 29.58 34.28
N THR A 205 11.26 29.35 34.74
CA THR A 205 11.99 30.30 35.60
C THR A 205 12.49 31.50 34.79
N MET A 206 12.88 31.28 33.53
CA MET A 206 13.33 32.35 32.63
C MET A 206 12.17 33.19 32.08
N LEU A 207 11.07 32.54 31.69
CA LEU A 207 9.89 33.20 31.11
C LEU A 207 8.59 32.47 31.48
N PRO A 208 7.53 33.17 31.90
CA PRO A 208 6.24 32.53 32.11
C PRO A 208 5.58 32.12 30.79
N ILE A 209 5.26 30.83 30.63
CA ILE A 209 4.47 30.33 29.49
C ILE A 209 3.08 30.97 29.47
N ALA A 210 2.74 31.65 28.38
CA ALA A 210 1.44 32.25 28.13
C ALA A 210 0.44 31.24 27.52
N PRO A 211 -0.87 31.46 27.70
CA PRO A 211 -1.91 30.71 26.99
C PRO A 211 -1.66 30.64 25.48
N GLY A 212 -1.65 29.42 24.92
CA GLY A 212 -1.55 29.22 23.47
C GLY A 212 -0.14 29.14 22.90
N GLU A 213 0.93 29.14 23.71
CA GLU A 213 2.31 28.96 23.21
C GLU A 213 2.70 27.49 22.96
N GLY A 214 1.90 26.54 23.45
CA GLY A 214 2.18 25.11 23.37
C GLY A 214 3.12 24.63 24.48
N PRO A 215 3.36 23.30 24.57
CA PRO A 215 4.25 22.73 25.57
C PRO A 215 5.73 22.97 25.26
N VAL A 216 6.57 22.98 26.29
CA VAL A 216 8.04 22.96 26.18
C VAL A 216 8.53 21.55 25.91
N ALA A 217 7.86 20.55 26.49
CA ALA A 217 8.23 19.15 26.40
C ALA A 217 7.07 18.25 26.02
N LEU A 218 7.35 17.28 25.16
CA LEU A 218 6.41 16.29 24.66
C LEU A 218 6.96 14.87 24.77
N ILE A 219 6.16 13.95 25.31
CA ILE A 219 6.42 12.50 25.29
C ILE A 219 5.34 11.85 24.44
N LEU A 220 5.75 11.04 23.48
CA LEU A 220 4.86 10.16 22.71
C LEU A 220 5.03 8.73 23.19
N CYS A 221 3.91 8.11 23.57
CA CYS A 221 3.83 6.71 23.97
C CYS A 221 2.88 5.93 23.03
N PRO A 222 3.14 4.64 22.75
CA PRO A 222 2.32 3.82 21.86
C PRO A 222 0.93 3.49 22.43
N SER A 223 0.75 3.43 23.75
CA SER A 223 -0.51 3.07 24.40
C SER A 223 -0.97 4.11 25.42
N ARG A 224 -2.27 4.09 25.72
CA ARG A 224 -2.88 5.01 26.70
C ARG A 224 -2.37 4.72 28.11
N GLU A 225 -2.13 3.46 28.38
CA GLU A 225 -1.69 2.91 29.65
C GLU A 225 -0.25 3.32 29.97
N LEU A 226 0.65 3.21 28.99
CA LEU A 226 2.05 3.67 29.12
C LEU A 226 2.12 5.20 29.24
N ALA A 227 1.29 5.93 28.48
CA ALA A 227 1.18 7.38 28.61
C ALA A 227 0.73 7.79 30.01
N ARG A 228 -0.28 7.11 30.58
CA ARG A 228 -0.75 7.40 31.94
C ARG A 228 0.33 7.11 32.98
N GLN A 229 1.02 5.97 32.90
CA GLN A 229 2.12 5.67 33.82
C GLN A 229 3.24 6.71 33.76
N THR A 230 3.62 7.09 32.55
CA THR A 230 4.66 8.10 32.36
C THR A 230 4.21 9.45 32.92
N TYR A 231 2.94 9.81 32.73
CA TYR A 231 2.34 11.00 33.32
C TYR A 231 2.33 10.95 34.86
N ASP A 232 1.96 9.82 35.45
CA ASP A 232 1.98 9.65 36.92
C ASP A 232 3.41 9.78 37.47
N VAL A 233 4.42 9.26 36.75
CA VAL A 233 5.83 9.47 37.09
C VAL A 233 6.20 10.94 37.00
N VAL A 234 5.77 11.68 35.97
CA VAL A 234 6.00 13.13 35.87
C VAL A 234 5.40 13.86 37.07
N GLU A 235 4.15 13.58 37.42
CA GLU A 235 3.46 14.23 38.55
C GLU A 235 4.15 13.97 39.89
N GLN A 236 4.70 12.76 40.08
CA GLN A 236 5.44 12.40 41.30
C GLN A 236 6.67 13.28 41.55
N PHE A 237 7.28 13.87 40.51
CA PHE A 237 8.43 14.76 40.65
C PHE A 237 8.04 16.25 40.57
N VAL A 238 6.96 16.59 39.84
CA VAL A 238 6.48 17.98 39.73
C VAL A 238 5.88 18.48 41.04
N ALA A 239 5.09 17.66 41.75
CA ALA A 239 4.43 18.08 42.98
C ALA A 239 5.42 18.43 44.12
N PRO A 240 6.43 17.60 44.44
CA PRO A 240 7.44 17.93 45.45
C PRO A 240 8.27 19.17 45.09
N LEU A 241 8.57 19.39 43.81
CA LEU A 241 9.27 20.59 43.35
C LEU A 241 8.48 21.87 43.67
N SER A 242 7.17 21.85 43.43
CA SER A 242 6.30 22.98 43.77
C SER A 242 6.22 23.18 45.29
N ALA A 243 6.15 22.11 46.07
CA ALA A 243 6.14 22.18 47.53
C ALA A 243 7.46 22.73 48.11
N ALA A 244 8.58 22.44 47.45
CA ALA A 244 9.90 22.95 47.79
C ALA A 244 10.17 24.40 47.30
N GLY A 245 9.14 25.12 46.82
CA GLY A 245 9.23 26.53 46.43
C GLY A 245 9.62 26.79 44.98
N SER A 246 9.69 25.77 44.12
CA SER A 246 9.90 25.97 42.68
C SER A 246 8.60 26.43 41.98
N PRO A 247 8.69 27.15 40.84
CA PRO A 247 7.50 27.49 40.06
C PRO A 247 6.67 26.26 39.67
N PRO A 248 5.33 26.34 39.75
CA PRO A 248 4.47 25.19 39.45
C PRO A 248 4.52 24.86 37.95
N LEU A 249 4.94 23.64 37.65
CA LEU A 249 4.86 23.08 36.30
C LEU A 249 3.48 22.45 36.09
N ARG A 250 2.93 22.68 34.90
CA ARG A 250 1.64 22.10 34.49
C ARG A 250 1.89 21.03 33.45
N SER A 251 1.50 19.81 33.77
CA SER A 251 1.54 18.66 32.88
C SER A 251 0.14 18.40 32.29
N LEU A 252 0.06 17.64 31.19
CA LEU A 252 -1.20 17.21 30.59
C LEU A 252 -1.08 15.78 30.05
N LEU A 253 -2.05 14.94 30.41
CA LEU A 253 -2.25 13.62 29.81
C LEU A 253 -3.19 13.71 28.60
N CYS A 254 -2.63 13.56 27.41
CA CYS A 254 -3.29 13.71 26.13
C CYS A 254 -3.54 12.34 25.48
N ILE A 255 -4.57 11.64 25.95
CA ILE A 255 -4.96 10.30 25.46
C ILE A 255 -6.43 10.27 25.07
N GLY A 256 -6.80 9.30 24.20
CA GLY A 256 -8.20 9.02 23.88
C GLY A 256 -8.96 8.43 25.07
N GLY A 257 -10.29 8.57 25.08
CA GLY A 257 -11.15 8.09 26.19
C GLY A 257 -11.26 9.04 27.38
N VAL A 258 -10.48 10.13 27.41
CA VAL A 258 -10.62 11.21 28.39
C VAL A 258 -11.43 12.36 27.77
N ASP A 259 -12.29 13.00 28.56
CA ASP A 259 -13.12 14.11 28.12
C ASP A 259 -12.26 15.24 27.52
N MET A 260 -12.64 15.66 26.31
CA MET A 260 -11.90 16.67 25.56
C MET A 260 -11.95 18.04 26.25
N ARG A 261 -13.05 18.38 26.94
CA ARG A 261 -13.18 19.71 27.58
C ARG A 261 -12.17 19.86 28.70
N SER A 262 -12.01 18.83 29.54
CA SER A 262 -10.99 18.81 30.61
C SER A 262 -9.57 19.02 30.08
N GLN A 263 -9.20 18.37 28.98
CA GLN A 263 -7.89 18.54 28.34
C GLN A 263 -7.70 19.97 27.80
N LEU A 264 -8.71 20.51 27.12
CA LEU A 264 -8.65 21.87 26.56
C LEU A 264 -8.58 22.95 27.62
N GLU A 265 -9.15 22.73 28.80
CA GLU A 265 -9.05 23.68 29.91
C GLU A 265 -7.60 23.84 30.39
N VAL A 266 -6.86 22.74 30.53
CA VAL A 266 -5.44 22.77 30.88
C VAL A 266 -4.61 23.46 29.79
N VAL A 267 -4.87 23.14 28.52
CA VAL A 267 -4.20 23.78 27.37
C VAL A 267 -4.42 25.30 27.36
N ARG A 268 -5.65 25.76 27.63
CA ARG A 268 -5.99 27.18 27.71
C ARG A 268 -5.26 27.93 28.83
N ARG A 269 -4.89 27.25 29.91
CA ARG A 269 -4.10 27.85 31.01
C ARG A 269 -2.59 27.90 30.68
N GLY A 270 -2.16 27.32 29.57
CA GLY A 270 -0.76 27.13 29.19
C GLY A 270 -0.18 25.87 29.83
N VAL A 271 0.39 24.99 29.01
CA VAL A 271 0.91 23.67 29.43
C VAL A 271 2.43 23.64 29.26
N HIS A 272 3.17 22.97 30.15
CA HIS A 272 4.63 22.87 30.07
C HIS A 272 5.06 21.50 29.54
N ILE A 273 4.43 20.44 30.05
CA ILE A 273 4.76 19.05 29.72
C ILE A 273 3.49 18.37 29.19
N VAL A 274 3.60 17.68 28.05
CA VAL A 274 2.51 16.87 27.51
C VAL A 274 2.99 15.43 27.38
N VAL A 275 2.19 14.49 27.89
CA VAL A 275 2.36 13.06 27.66
C VAL A 275 1.19 12.58 26.82
N ALA A 276 1.44 12.05 25.63
CA ALA A 276 0.40 11.81 24.64
C ALA A 276 0.52 10.49 23.89
N THR A 277 -0.61 10.01 23.37
CA THR A 277 -0.62 9.04 22.25
C THR A 277 -0.69 9.77 20.91
N PRO A 278 -0.01 9.28 19.84
CA PRO A 278 0.09 9.99 18.54
C PRO A 278 -1.26 10.41 17.97
N GLY A 279 -2.23 9.49 17.91
CA GLY A 279 -3.55 9.77 17.33
C GLY A 279 -4.34 10.86 18.06
N ARG A 280 -4.29 10.93 19.41
CA ARG A 280 -4.99 11.98 20.16
C ARG A 280 -4.30 13.33 20.00
N LEU A 281 -2.97 13.34 20.02
CA LEU A 281 -2.20 14.55 19.80
C LEU A 281 -2.44 15.13 18.41
N LYS A 282 -2.38 14.29 17.37
CA LYS A 282 -2.68 14.65 15.99
C LYS A 282 -4.05 15.33 15.87
N ASP A 283 -5.09 14.79 16.49
CA ASP A 283 -6.43 15.40 16.46
C ASP A 283 -6.44 16.82 17.06
N LEU A 284 -5.75 17.05 18.19
CA LEU A 284 -5.64 18.37 18.80
C LEU A 284 -4.85 19.37 17.93
N LEU A 285 -3.78 18.91 17.28
CA LEU A 285 -2.96 19.73 16.39
C LEU A 285 -3.70 20.07 15.09
N ALA A 286 -4.32 19.09 14.43
CA ALA A 286 -5.09 19.27 13.21
C ALA A 286 -6.28 20.22 13.40
N LYS A 287 -6.97 20.13 14.55
CA LYS A 287 -8.06 21.05 14.94
C LYS A 287 -7.57 22.41 15.44
N LYS A 288 -6.25 22.66 15.43
CA LYS A 288 -5.59 23.88 15.93
C LYS A 288 -6.00 24.24 17.37
N LYS A 289 -6.25 23.22 18.20
CA LYS A 289 -6.59 23.40 19.62
C LYS A 289 -5.34 23.49 20.50
N MET A 290 -4.22 22.97 20.02
CA MET A 290 -2.89 23.09 20.59
C MET A 290 -1.89 23.28 19.45
N ASN A 291 -0.71 23.83 19.73
CA ASN A 291 0.42 23.90 18.81
C ASN A 291 1.69 23.42 19.53
N LEU A 292 2.79 23.26 18.78
CA LEU A 292 4.10 22.82 19.28
C LEU A 292 5.17 23.89 19.06
N ASP A 293 4.77 25.17 19.08
CA ASP A 293 5.66 26.28 18.71
C ASP A 293 6.83 26.43 19.70
N ALA A 294 6.56 26.25 21.00
CA ALA A 294 7.54 26.32 22.08
C ALA A 294 8.23 24.98 22.40
N CYS A 295 7.90 23.89 21.70
CA CYS A 295 8.35 22.55 22.08
C CYS A 295 9.81 22.30 21.69
N ARG A 296 10.69 22.20 22.70
CA ARG A 296 12.14 22.00 22.56
C ARG A 296 12.62 20.60 22.92
N TYR A 297 11.78 19.80 23.56
CA TYR A 297 12.12 18.45 24.00
C TYR A 297 11.06 17.44 23.53
N LEU A 298 11.47 16.45 22.76
CA LEU A 298 10.61 15.39 22.26
C LEU A 298 11.17 14.03 22.66
N THR A 299 10.37 13.19 23.30
CA THR A 299 10.70 11.79 23.58
C THR A 299 9.74 10.85 22.85
N LEU A 300 10.30 9.87 22.15
CA LEU A 300 9.59 8.73 21.58
C LEU A 300 9.89 7.51 22.45
N ASP A 301 8.94 7.14 23.31
CA ASP A 301 9.07 5.96 24.18
C ASP A 301 8.51 4.72 23.47
N GLU A 302 9.19 3.58 23.64
CA GLU A 302 8.94 2.33 22.89
C GLU A 302 8.81 2.56 21.37
N ALA A 303 9.83 3.17 20.76
CA ALA A 303 9.80 3.60 19.36
C ALA A 303 9.64 2.47 18.33
N ASP A 304 10.15 1.27 18.64
CA ASP A 304 9.86 0.03 17.91
C ASP A 304 8.35 -0.21 17.79
N ARG A 305 7.62 0.00 18.90
CA ARG A 305 6.17 -0.20 18.96
C ARG A 305 5.39 0.92 18.28
N LEU A 306 5.86 2.15 18.38
CA LEU A 306 5.28 3.27 17.64
C LEU A 306 5.29 3.00 16.12
N VAL A 307 6.39 2.47 15.59
CA VAL A 307 6.53 2.17 14.17
C VAL A 307 5.80 0.88 13.77
N ASP A 308 5.80 -0.15 14.62
CA ASP A 308 5.11 -1.43 14.35
C ASP A 308 3.59 -1.30 14.35
N LEU A 309 3.03 -0.47 15.23
CA LEU A 309 1.58 -0.20 15.29
C LEU A 309 1.08 0.71 14.16
N GLY A 310 1.97 1.13 13.25
CA GLY A 310 1.62 1.99 12.11
C GLY A 310 1.45 3.47 12.46
N PHE A 311 1.88 3.93 13.64
CA PHE A 311 1.85 5.35 13.99
C PHE A 311 2.95 6.18 13.31
N GLU A 312 3.74 5.57 12.42
CA GLU A 312 4.83 6.23 11.71
C GLU A 312 4.33 7.51 11.01
N ASP A 313 3.25 7.43 10.24
CA ASP A 313 2.64 8.56 9.53
C ASP A 313 2.03 9.61 10.46
N ASP A 314 1.43 9.18 11.58
CA ASP A 314 0.92 10.12 12.59
C ASP A 314 2.07 10.89 13.25
N ILE A 315 3.20 10.24 13.51
CA ILE A 315 4.40 10.91 14.04
C ILE A 315 4.98 11.87 12.99
N ARG A 316 4.98 11.51 11.70
CA ARG A 316 5.37 12.43 10.62
C ARG A 316 4.52 13.70 10.64
N GLU A 317 3.21 13.55 10.79
CA GLU A 317 2.29 14.68 10.84
C GLU A 317 2.49 15.54 12.09
N VAL A 318 2.79 14.93 13.25
CA VAL A 318 3.19 15.67 14.45
C VAL A 318 4.48 16.46 14.19
N PHE A 319 5.43 15.90 13.44
CA PHE A 319 6.70 16.57 13.11
C PHE A 319 6.49 17.83 12.25
N ASP A 320 5.46 17.85 11.40
CA ASP A 320 5.07 19.02 10.60
C ASP A 320 4.61 20.23 11.41
N HIS A 321 4.24 20.02 12.69
CA HIS A 321 3.73 21.09 13.56
C HIS A 321 4.83 21.81 14.36
N PHE A 322 6.07 21.32 14.37
CA PHE A 322 7.19 22.03 15.00
C PHE A 322 7.66 23.21 14.13
N LYS A 323 8.06 24.31 14.78
CA LYS A 323 8.56 25.51 14.10
C LYS A 323 10.08 25.72 14.23
N SER A 324 10.73 25.03 15.14
CA SER A 324 12.14 25.22 15.48
C SER A 324 12.82 23.90 15.86
N GLN A 325 14.16 23.92 15.95
CA GLN A 325 14.94 22.78 16.38
C GLN A 325 14.56 22.33 17.79
N ARG A 326 14.54 21.01 17.99
CA ARG A 326 14.25 20.36 19.27
C ARG A 326 15.27 19.27 19.54
N GLN A 327 15.44 18.93 20.81
CA GLN A 327 16.15 17.73 21.23
C GLN A 327 15.20 16.55 21.08
N THR A 328 15.61 15.53 20.32
CA THR A 328 14.81 14.34 20.09
C THR A 328 15.46 13.13 20.72
N LEU A 329 14.71 12.42 21.56
CA LEU A 329 15.13 11.20 22.23
C LEU A 329 14.29 10.03 21.73
N LEU A 330 14.96 8.93 21.39
CA LEU A 330 14.32 7.70 20.94
C LEU A 330 14.71 6.58 21.89
N PHE A 331 13.73 6.01 22.60
CA PHE A 331 13.93 4.86 23.47
C PHE A 331 13.28 3.61 22.88
N SER A 332 14.01 2.51 22.82
CA SER A 332 13.50 1.24 22.33
C SER A 332 14.20 0.06 23.01
N ALA A 333 13.58 -1.12 22.99
CA ALA A 333 14.21 -2.36 23.43
C ALA A 333 15.04 -3.02 22.31
N THR A 334 14.68 -2.77 21.05
CA THR A 334 15.29 -3.38 19.86
C THR A 334 15.72 -2.29 18.88
N MET A 335 16.58 -2.64 17.92
CA MET A 335 17.07 -1.68 16.93
C MET A 335 17.16 -2.28 15.52
N PRO A 336 16.03 -2.76 14.97
CA PRO A 336 16.00 -3.28 13.60
C PRO A 336 16.24 -2.16 12.59
N ALA A 337 16.64 -2.51 11.35
CA ALA A 337 17.06 -1.50 10.38
C ALA A 337 15.94 -0.50 10.02
N LYS A 338 14.67 -0.89 10.10
CA LYS A 338 13.52 0.03 9.96
C LYS A 338 13.55 1.15 11.01
N ILE A 339 13.84 0.82 12.27
CA ILE A 339 13.96 1.80 13.36
C ILE A 339 15.24 2.61 13.23
N GLN A 340 16.34 2.02 12.74
CA GLN A 340 17.57 2.76 12.44
C GLN A 340 17.35 3.80 11.34
N ALA A 341 16.60 3.46 10.28
CA ALA A 341 16.24 4.39 9.21
C ALA A 341 15.32 5.50 9.73
N PHE A 342 14.35 5.15 10.57
CA PHE A 342 13.50 6.12 11.26
C PHE A 342 14.33 7.06 12.16
N ALA A 343 15.25 6.53 12.95
CA ALA A 343 16.14 7.30 13.82
C ALA A 343 17.05 8.25 13.03
N THR A 344 17.64 7.76 11.94
CA THR A 344 18.52 8.56 11.06
C THR A 344 17.77 9.73 10.42
N SER A 345 16.47 9.60 10.19
CA SER A 345 15.66 10.66 9.62
C SER A 345 15.04 11.60 10.68
N ALA A 346 14.91 11.17 11.94
CA ALA A 346 14.29 11.92 13.02
C ALA A 346 15.25 12.68 13.95
N LEU A 347 16.51 12.23 14.09
CA LEU A 347 17.47 12.77 15.07
C LEU A 347 18.67 13.50 14.40
N VAL A 348 19.28 14.45 15.11
CA VAL A 348 20.43 15.25 14.67
C VAL A 348 21.68 14.87 15.47
N LYS A 349 22.71 14.30 14.81
CA LYS A 349 23.96 13.82 15.44
C LYS A 349 23.73 13.08 16.78
N PRO A 350 22.87 12.03 16.81
CA PRO A 350 22.49 11.38 18.06
C PRO A 350 23.65 10.60 18.69
N VAL A 351 23.62 10.48 20.02
CA VAL A 351 24.46 9.53 20.76
C VAL A 351 23.64 8.26 21.02
N THR A 352 24.15 7.12 20.58
CA THR A 352 23.53 5.82 20.86
C THR A 352 24.10 5.27 22.16
N VAL A 353 23.22 5.05 23.15
CA VAL A 353 23.57 4.41 24.42
C VAL A 353 22.83 3.09 24.49
N ASN A 354 23.58 2.00 24.43
CA ASN A 354 23.07 0.64 24.50
C ASN A 354 23.52 -0.01 25.81
N VAL A 355 22.56 -0.56 26.56
CA VAL A 355 22.81 -1.25 27.82
C VAL A 355 22.48 -2.73 27.63
N GLY A 356 23.51 -3.57 27.70
CA GLY A 356 23.41 -4.97 27.27
C GLY A 356 23.44 -5.12 25.75
N ARG A 357 23.06 -6.30 25.25
CA ARG A 357 22.94 -6.55 23.81
C ARG A 357 21.52 -6.21 23.35
N ALA A 358 21.37 -5.50 22.23
CA ALA A 358 20.07 -5.13 21.69
C ALA A 358 19.25 -6.39 21.37
N GLY A 359 18.01 -6.47 21.87
CA GLY A 359 17.12 -7.63 21.69
C GLY A 359 17.43 -8.85 22.59
N ALA A 360 18.44 -8.79 23.47
CA ALA A 360 18.69 -9.88 24.41
C ALA A 360 17.62 -9.94 25.51
N ALA A 361 17.22 -11.17 25.87
CA ALA A 361 16.37 -11.41 27.02
C ALA A 361 17.04 -10.98 28.32
N ASN A 362 16.24 -10.60 29.30
CA ASN A 362 16.74 -10.31 30.64
C ASN A 362 17.35 -11.61 31.23
N LEU A 363 18.63 -11.54 31.63
CA LEU A 363 19.35 -12.68 32.19
C LEU A 363 18.79 -13.11 33.55
N ASP A 364 18.06 -12.22 34.24
CA ASP A 364 17.41 -12.49 35.52
C ASP A 364 16.08 -13.26 35.37
N VAL A 365 15.71 -13.68 34.15
CA VAL A 365 14.50 -14.45 33.86
C VAL A 365 14.87 -15.87 33.43
N ILE A 366 14.44 -16.85 34.21
CA ILE A 366 14.52 -18.27 33.88
C ILE A 366 13.43 -18.57 32.84
N GLN A 367 13.82 -19.10 31.69
CA GLN A 367 12.92 -19.37 30.57
C GLN A 367 12.70 -20.88 30.43
N GLU A 368 11.46 -21.32 30.67
CA GLU A 368 11.03 -22.70 30.47
C GLU A 368 10.17 -22.79 29.21
N VAL A 369 10.58 -23.63 28.26
CA VAL A 369 9.83 -23.86 27.03
C VAL A 369 9.37 -25.30 26.99
N GLU A 370 8.06 -25.50 26.89
CA GLU A 370 7.41 -26.81 27.00
C GLU A 370 6.55 -27.05 25.75
N TYR A 371 6.69 -28.24 25.16
CA TYR A 371 5.88 -28.64 24.01
C TYR A 371 4.54 -29.19 24.49
N VAL A 372 3.44 -28.48 24.19
CA VAL A 372 2.10 -28.81 24.69
C VAL A 372 1.12 -28.89 23.53
N LYS A 373 0.43 -30.02 23.37
CA LYS A 373 -0.63 -30.18 22.35
C LYS A 373 -1.77 -29.18 22.61
N GLN A 374 -2.40 -28.69 21.54
CA GLN A 374 -3.44 -27.63 21.63
C GLN A 374 -4.56 -27.99 22.62
N GLU A 375 -5.06 -29.24 22.57
CA GLU A 375 -6.13 -29.75 23.42
C GLU A 375 -5.74 -29.87 24.91
N ALA A 376 -4.43 -29.95 25.21
CA ALA A 376 -3.92 -30.15 26.55
C ALA A 376 -3.51 -28.85 27.26
N LYS A 377 -3.48 -27.71 26.55
CA LYS A 377 -2.95 -26.44 27.08
C LYS A 377 -3.66 -25.96 28.34
N VAL A 378 -5.00 -26.00 28.38
CA VAL A 378 -5.79 -25.53 29.53
C VAL A 378 -5.52 -26.36 30.79
N VAL A 379 -5.40 -27.68 30.63
CA VAL A 379 -5.11 -28.59 31.75
C VAL A 379 -3.69 -28.35 32.26
N TYR A 380 -2.74 -28.20 31.34
CA TYR A 380 -1.34 -27.97 31.66
C TYR A 380 -1.08 -26.58 32.28
N LEU A 381 -1.92 -25.59 31.96
CA LEU A 381 -1.88 -24.26 32.57
C LEU A 381 -2.07 -24.34 34.10
N LEU A 382 -2.98 -25.19 34.59
CA LEU A 382 -3.19 -25.37 36.03
C LEU A 382 -1.96 -25.96 36.72
N GLU A 383 -1.29 -26.93 36.08
CA GLU A 383 -0.04 -27.50 36.58
C GLU A 383 1.06 -26.43 36.63
N CYS A 384 1.13 -25.56 35.63
CA CYS A 384 2.08 -24.45 35.60
C CYS A 384 1.82 -23.43 36.72
N LEU A 385 0.56 -23.15 37.04
CA LEU A 385 0.19 -22.24 38.13
C LEU A 385 0.62 -22.77 39.52
N GLN A 386 0.87 -24.07 39.66
CA GLN A 386 1.38 -24.66 40.91
C GLN A 386 2.91 -24.51 41.07
N LYS A 387 3.64 -24.13 40.00
CA LYS A 387 5.10 -23.99 40.04
C LYS A 387 5.56 -22.78 40.87
N THR A 388 4.72 -21.75 41.02
CA THR A 388 5.08 -20.47 41.66
C THR A 388 3.92 -19.89 42.48
N SER A 389 4.24 -19.00 43.42
CA SER A 389 3.22 -18.21 44.12
C SER A 389 2.74 -17.02 43.28
N PRO A 390 1.51 -16.53 43.49
CA PRO A 390 1.03 -15.27 42.91
C PRO A 390 1.97 -14.08 43.21
N PRO A 391 1.96 -13.01 42.40
CA PRO A 391 1.11 -12.79 41.22
C PRO A 391 1.64 -13.41 39.92
N VAL A 392 0.73 -13.99 39.13
CA VAL A 392 1.02 -14.64 37.83
C VAL A 392 0.35 -13.87 36.68
N LEU A 393 1.08 -13.71 35.57
CA LEU A 393 0.60 -13.06 34.34
C LEU A 393 0.55 -14.07 33.18
N ILE A 394 -0.64 -14.29 32.62
CA ILE A 394 -0.87 -15.22 31.50
C ILE A 394 -1.11 -14.42 30.23
N PHE A 395 -0.37 -14.74 29.16
CA PHE A 395 -0.52 -14.13 27.84
C PHE A 395 -1.13 -15.08 26.82
N CYS A 396 -2.18 -14.61 26.15
CA CYS A 396 -2.86 -15.30 25.05
C CYS A 396 -2.88 -14.43 23.78
N GLU A 397 -3.02 -15.06 22.61
CA GLU A 397 -3.10 -14.32 21.35
C GLU A 397 -4.51 -13.78 21.07
N SER A 398 -5.54 -14.59 21.30
CA SER A 398 -6.94 -14.24 20.98
C SER A 398 -7.72 -13.71 22.19
N LYS A 399 -8.74 -12.90 21.91
CA LYS A 399 -9.66 -12.39 22.96
C LYS A 399 -10.52 -13.50 23.55
N ALA A 400 -10.91 -14.47 22.71
CA ALA A 400 -11.73 -15.61 23.13
C ALA A 400 -10.97 -16.47 24.15
N ASP A 401 -9.70 -16.79 23.87
CA ASP A 401 -8.88 -17.59 24.80
C ASP A 401 -8.71 -16.90 26.15
N VAL A 402 -8.61 -15.57 26.19
CA VAL A 402 -8.53 -14.81 27.45
C VAL A 402 -9.79 -14.99 28.28
N ASP A 403 -10.98 -14.89 27.66
CA ASP A 403 -12.26 -15.06 28.34
C ASP A 403 -12.47 -16.53 28.76
N ASP A 404 -12.15 -17.49 27.89
CA ASP A 404 -12.28 -18.92 28.15
C ASP A 404 -11.38 -19.38 29.31
N ILE A 405 -10.12 -18.92 29.32
CA ILE A 405 -9.18 -19.21 30.42
C ILE A 405 -9.63 -18.51 31.70
N HIS A 406 -10.12 -17.27 31.61
CA HIS A 406 -10.59 -16.54 32.78
C HIS A 406 -11.78 -17.25 33.44
N GLU A 407 -12.78 -17.64 32.66
CA GLU A 407 -13.93 -18.41 33.14
C GLU A 407 -13.48 -19.76 33.73
N TYR A 408 -12.60 -20.47 33.02
CA TYR A 408 -12.07 -21.75 33.49
C TYR A 408 -11.32 -21.63 34.83
N LEU A 409 -10.48 -20.61 35.00
CA LEU A 409 -9.75 -20.36 36.25
C LEU A 409 -10.71 -20.04 37.41
N LEU A 410 -11.75 -19.24 37.16
CA LEU A 410 -12.78 -18.96 38.16
C LEU A 410 -13.55 -20.22 38.57
N LEU A 411 -13.91 -21.09 37.63
CA LEU A 411 -14.55 -22.38 37.91
C LEU A 411 -13.66 -23.32 38.73
N LYS A 412 -12.34 -23.19 38.61
CA LYS A 412 -11.35 -23.94 39.41
C LYS A 412 -11.02 -23.29 40.74
N GLY A 413 -11.67 -22.17 41.09
CA GLY A 413 -11.48 -21.46 42.34
C GLY A 413 -10.22 -20.59 42.39
N VAL A 414 -9.65 -20.24 41.23
CA VAL A 414 -8.50 -19.33 41.13
C VAL A 414 -9.00 -17.90 41.00
N GLU A 415 -8.49 -17.02 41.86
CA GLU A 415 -8.83 -15.59 41.87
C GLU A 415 -8.19 -14.87 40.67
N ALA A 416 -8.87 -14.90 39.52
CA ALA A 416 -8.36 -14.38 38.25
C ALA A 416 -9.12 -13.14 37.74
N VAL A 417 -8.43 -12.31 36.97
CA VAL A 417 -8.98 -11.17 36.20
C VAL A 417 -8.50 -11.22 34.76
N ALA A 418 -9.26 -10.62 33.84
CA ALA A 418 -8.97 -10.61 32.41
C ALA A 418 -8.85 -9.19 31.84
N ILE A 419 -7.88 -8.97 30.94
CA ILE A 419 -7.68 -7.71 30.22
C ILE A 419 -7.46 -7.98 28.73
N HIS A 420 -8.40 -7.53 27.89
CA HIS A 420 -8.25 -7.51 26.43
C HIS A 420 -9.01 -6.31 25.83
N GLY A 421 -8.74 -5.95 24.57
CA GLY A 421 -9.36 -4.80 23.91
C GLY A 421 -10.85 -4.94 23.57
N GLY A 422 -11.55 -5.92 24.16
CA GLY A 422 -13.01 -6.05 24.11
C GLY A 422 -13.70 -5.74 25.44
N LYS A 423 -12.95 -5.61 26.55
CA LYS A 423 -13.48 -5.19 27.85
C LYS A 423 -13.70 -3.69 27.89
N ASP A 424 -14.71 -3.27 28.65
CA ASP A 424 -14.97 -1.86 28.91
C ASP A 424 -13.84 -1.22 29.73
N GLN A 425 -13.68 0.09 29.61
CA GLN A 425 -12.57 0.80 30.24
C GLN A 425 -12.62 0.70 31.77
N GLU A 426 -13.82 0.74 32.36
CA GLU A 426 -14.03 0.57 33.80
C GLU A 426 -13.59 -0.81 34.27
N ASP A 427 -13.94 -1.87 33.53
CA ASP A 427 -13.52 -3.24 33.83
C ASP A 427 -12.00 -3.41 33.76
N ARG A 428 -11.36 -2.79 32.75
CA ARG A 428 -9.89 -2.81 32.61
C ARG A 428 -9.23 -2.12 33.79
N GLU A 429 -9.75 -0.97 34.22
CA GLU A 429 -9.23 -0.24 35.38
C GLU A 429 -9.43 -1.04 36.67
N TYR A 430 -10.58 -1.67 36.86
CA TYR A 430 -10.86 -2.56 37.99
C TYR A 430 -9.91 -3.77 38.01
N ALA A 431 -9.68 -4.42 36.87
CA ALA A 431 -8.79 -5.57 36.76
C ALA A 431 -7.34 -5.19 37.10
N ILE A 432 -6.84 -4.08 36.54
CA ILE A 432 -5.50 -3.55 36.83
C ILE A 432 -5.37 -3.21 38.32
N TYR A 433 -6.34 -2.49 38.86
CA TYR A 433 -6.34 -2.08 40.26
C TYR A 433 -6.35 -3.30 41.19
N SER A 434 -7.25 -4.25 40.95
CA SER A 434 -7.40 -5.44 41.82
C SER A 434 -6.17 -6.33 41.79
N PHE A 435 -5.55 -6.51 40.62
CA PHE A 435 -4.31 -7.26 40.49
C PHE A 435 -3.13 -6.53 41.16
N LYS A 436 -2.98 -5.21 40.95
CA LYS A 436 -1.93 -4.40 41.63
C LYS A 436 -2.09 -4.36 43.15
N ALA A 437 -3.32 -4.37 43.63
CA ALA A 437 -3.62 -4.39 45.06
C ALA A 437 -3.46 -5.77 45.71
N GLY A 438 -3.08 -6.81 44.94
CA GLY A 438 -2.94 -8.18 45.43
C GLY A 438 -4.28 -8.84 45.81
N LYS A 439 -5.42 -8.33 45.31
CA LYS A 439 -6.74 -8.92 45.53
C LYS A 439 -7.04 -10.09 44.59
N LYS A 440 -6.26 -10.21 43.52
CA LYS A 440 -6.39 -11.21 42.46
C LYS A 440 -5.02 -11.76 42.17
N ASP A 441 -4.92 -13.09 42.10
CA ASP A 441 -3.67 -13.82 42.00
C ASP A 441 -3.17 -13.93 40.56
N VAL A 442 -4.10 -14.00 39.61
CA VAL A 442 -3.81 -14.24 38.20
C VAL A 442 -4.42 -13.16 37.32
N LEU A 443 -3.62 -12.64 36.38
CA LEU A 443 -4.09 -11.76 35.32
C LEU A 443 -3.92 -12.46 33.97
N VAL A 444 -5.01 -12.64 33.23
CA VAL A 444 -5.02 -13.17 31.86
C VAL A 444 -5.17 -12.01 30.89
N ALA A 445 -4.27 -11.89 29.91
CA ALA A 445 -4.31 -10.76 28.99
C ALA A 445 -3.81 -11.07 27.58
N THR A 446 -4.28 -10.29 26.62
CA THR A 446 -3.65 -10.23 25.30
C THR A 446 -2.49 -9.25 25.27
N ASP A 447 -1.58 -9.41 24.31
CA ASP A 447 -0.49 -8.47 24.08
C ASP A 447 -0.97 -7.02 23.97
N VAL A 448 -2.03 -6.77 23.21
CA VAL A 448 -2.53 -5.41 22.95
C VAL A 448 -2.95 -4.70 24.24
N ALA A 449 -3.52 -5.43 25.19
CA ALA A 449 -4.16 -4.84 26.35
C ALA A 449 -3.28 -4.84 27.62
N SER A 450 -2.26 -5.69 27.66
CA SER A 450 -1.22 -5.73 28.71
C SER A 450 0.00 -4.86 28.40
N LYS A 451 0.17 -4.44 27.14
CA LYS A 451 1.27 -3.57 26.70
C LYS A 451 1.23 -2.22 27.41
N GLY A 452 2.38 -1.83 27.96
CA GLY A 452 2.49 -0.59 28.73
C GLY A 452 1.89 -0.67 30.13
N LEU A 453 1.56 -1.86 30.65
CA LEU A 453 1.17 -2.04 32.05
C LEU A 453 2.38 -2.42 32.91
N ASP A 454 2.71 -1.55 33.87
CA ASP A 454 3.73 -1.83 34.87
C ASP A 454 3.10 -2.51 36.08
N PHE A 455 3.40 -3.80 36.26
CA PHE A 455 3.01 -4.59 37.42
C PHE A 455 4.27 -4.89 38.23
N PRO A 456 4.33 -4.46 39.50
CA PRO A 456 5.47 -4.78 40.34
C PRO A 456 5.47 -6.27 40.68
N ASP A 457 6.67 -6.86 40.77
CA ASP A 457 6.90 -8.16 41.40
C ASP A 457 6.11 -9.37 40.84
N ILE A 458 5.85 -9.43 39.52
CA ILE A 458 5.33 -10.65 38.88
C ILE A 458 6.33 -11.79 39.09
N GLN A 459 5.88 -12.88 39.73
CA GLN A 459 6.72 -14.05 39.99
C GLN A 459 6.83 -14.95 38.77
N HIS A 460 5.74 -15.06 38.00
CA HIS A 460 5.65 -15.98 36.88
C HIS A 460 4.90 -15.37 35.70
N VAL A 461 5.52 -15.44 34.53
CA VAL A 461 4.88 -15.13 33.26
C VAL A 461 4.61 -16.43 32.52
N ILE A 462 3.36 -16.68 32.13
CA ILE A 462 2.99 -17.85 31.34
C ILE A 462 2.55 -17.39 29.95
N ASN A 463 3.33 -17.75 28.93
CA ASN A 463 2.94 -17.57 27.54
C ASN A 463 2.10 -18.79 27.11
N TYR A 464 0.79 -18.68 27.27
CA TYR A 464 -0.16 -19.72 26.86
C TYR A 464 -0.10 -19.94 25.34
N ASP A 465 0.08 -18.85 24.59
CA ASP A 465 0.42 -18.87 23.17
C ASP A 465 1.77 -18.20 22.95
N MET A 466 2.70 -18.90 22.28
CA MET A 466 3.93 -18.28 21.77
C MET A 466 3.58 -17.15 20.81
N PRO A 467 4.04 -15.90 21.04
CA PRO A 467 3.77 -14.80 20.12
C PRO A 467 4.40 -15.04 18.74
N ALA A 468 3.75 -14.55 17.69
CA ALA A 468 4.26 -14.64 16.32
C ALA A 468 5.62 -13.93 16.11
N GLU A 469 5.92 -12.90 16.91
CA GLU A 469 7.16 -12.11 16.84
C GLU A 469 8.01 -12.30 18.11
N ILE A 470 9.32 -12.48 17.95
CA ILE A 470 10.25 -12.74 19.05
C ILE A 470 10.42 -11.51 19.98
N GLU A 471 10.21 -10.29 19.49
CA GLU A 471 10.29 -9.08 20.31
C GLU A 471 9.13 -9.00 21.31
N ASN A 472 7.94 -9.49 20.93
CA ASN A 472 6.82 -9.61 21.86
C ASN A 472 7.17 -10.61 22.97
N TYR A 473 7.82 -11.73 22.64
CA TYR A 473 8.28 -12.71 23.62
C TYR A 473 9.20 -12.07 24.67
N VAL A 474 10.24 -11.36 24.24
CA VAL A 474 11.17 -10.63 25.14
C VAL A 474 10.42 -9.64 26.04
N HIS A 475 9.41 -8.94 25.50
CA HIS A 475 8.61 -7.98 26.26
C HIS A 475 7.68 -8.63 27.29
N ARG A 476 7.14 -9.82 26.98
CA ARG A 476 6.30 -10.60 27.90
C ARG A 476 7.12 -11.11 29.07
N ILE A 477 8.25 -11.77 28.79
CA ILE A 477 9.11 -12.32 29.85
C ILE A 477 9.76 -11.22 30.70
N GLY A 478 10.02 -10.03 30.12
CA GLY A 478 10.49 -8.85 30.85
C GLY A 478 9.46 -8.24 31.83
N ARG A 479 8.27 -8.84 31.98
CA ARG A 479 7.33 -8.51 33.05
C ARG A 479 7.73 -9.11 34.40
N THR A 480 8.57 -10.14 34.39
CA THR A 480 9.20 -10.72 35.59
C THR A 480 10.71 -10.44 35.60
N GLY A 481 11.40 -10.82 36.67
CA GLY A 481 12.86 -10.67 36.77
C GLY A 481 13.35 -9.23 36.97
N ARG A 482 12.58 -8.39 37.68
CA ARG A 482 12.87 -6.95 37.84
C ARG A 482 13.60 -6.64 39.15
N CYS A 483 14.38 -5.56 39.14
CA CYS A 483 15.07 -5.04 40.33
C CYS A 483 15.96 -6.05 41.07
N GLY A 484 16.60 -6.98 40.33
CA GLY A 484 17.54 -7.97 40.87
C GLY A 484 16.91 -9.22 41.49
N LYS A 485 15.59 -9.40 41.38
CA LYS A 485 14.91 -10.67 41.72
C LYS A 485 14.87 -11.57 40.49
N THR A 486 15.04 -12.88 40.67
CA THR A 486 14.90 -13.87 39.60
C THR A 486 13.43 -14.19 39.34
N GLY A 487 13.01 -14.12 38.08
CA GLY A 487 11.65 -14.41 37.62
C GLY A 487 11.56 -15.69 36.79
N ILE A 488 10.38 -16.32 36.71
CA ILE A 488 10.16 -17.49 35.85
C ILE A 488 9.24 -17.12 34.68
N ALA A 489 9.57 -17.57 33.48
CA ALA A 489 8.73 -17.47 32.30
C ALA A 489 8.52 -18.84 31.63
N THR A 490 7.30 -19.38 31.69
CA THR A 490 6.96 -20.66 31.05
C THR A 490 6.23 -20.40 29.73
N THR A 491 6.59 -21.10 28.67
CA THR A 491 6.07 -20.86 27.31
C THR A 491 5.66 -22.15 26.63
N PHE A 492 4.41 -22.17 26.16
CA PHE A 492 3.88 -23.33 25.43
C PHE A 492 4.16 -23.19 23.93
N ILE A 493 4.85 -24.20 23.39
CA ILE A 493 5.08 -24.36 21.95
C ILE A 493 4.34 -25.60 21.43
N ASN A 494 3.96 -25.61 20.16
CA ASN A 494 3.30 -26.73 19.49
C ASN A 494 3.64 -26.76 17.99
N LYS A 495 2.87 -27.51 17.20
CA LYS A 495 3.07 -27.64 15.73
C LYS A 495 2.47 -26.49 14.92
N ASN A 496 1.68 -25.61 15.54
CA ASN A 496 0.99 -24.54 14.83
C ASN A 496 1.86 -23.28 14.70
N GLN A 497 2.98 -23.17 15.45
CA GLN A 497 3.93 -22.08 15.29
C GLN A 497 4.80 -22.26 14.05
N SER A 498 5.17 -21.14 13.42
CA SER A 498 6.07 -21.16 12.28
C SER A 498 7.49 -21.57 12.69
N GLU A 499 8.19 -22.27 11.80
CA GLU A 499 9.55 -22.76 12.02
C GLU A 499 10.55 -21.62 12.28
N THR A 500 10.37 -20.48 11.61
CA THR A 500 11.18 -19.26 11.80
C THR A 500 11.09 -18.71 13.24
N THR A 501 9.88 -18.65 13.82
CA THR A 501 9.68 -18.22 15.22
C THR A 501 10.34 -19.18 16.21
N LEU A 502 10.31 -20.49 15.93
CA LEU A 502 10.92 -21.50 16.77
C LEU A 502 12.47 -21.46 16.70
N LEU A 503 13.03 -21.18 15.51
CA LEU A 503 14.47 -20.95 15.33
C LEU A 503 14.93 -19.66 16.04
N ASP A 504 14.17 -18.57 15.92
CA ASP A 504 14.42 -17.33 16.67
C ASP A 504 14.47 -17.59 18.18
N LEU A 505 13.51 -18.37 18.71
CA LEU A 505 13.47 -18.78 20.11
C LEU A 505 14.66 -19.68 20.49
N LYS A 506 15.04 -20.64 19.65
CA LYS A 506 16.21 -21.51 19.86
C LYS A 506 17.49 -20.68 20.06
N HIS A 507 17.75 -19.73 19.17
CA HIS A 507 18.92 -18.85 19.27
C HIS A 507 18.87 -17.95 20.50
N LEU A 508 17.69 -17.43 20.85
CA LEU A 508 17.52 -16.62 22.06
C LEU A 508 17.82 -17.42 23.34
N LEU A 509 17.35 -18.66 23.44
CA LEU A 509 17.64 -19.55 24.56
C LEU A 509 19.12 -19.92 24.64
N GLN A 510 19.75 -20.21 23.49
CA GLN A 510 21.20 -20.46 23.40
C GLN A 510 22.00 -19.28 23.93
N GLU A 511 21.65 -18.06 23.50
CA GLU A 511 22.32 -16.84 23.92
C GLU A 511 22.14 -16.55 25.42
N ALA A 512 20.92 -16.72 25.92
CA ALA A 512 20.60 -16.53 27.33
C ALA A 512 21.09 -17.68 28.23
N LYS A 513 21.80 -18.67 27.66
CA LYS A 513 22.30 -19.88 28.35
C LYS A 513 21.19 -20.64 29.09
N GLN A 514 20.00 -20.68 28.50
CA GLN A 514 18.83 -21.37 29.04
C GLN A 514 18.76 -22.81 28.52
N ARG A 515 17.92 -23.64 29.15
CA ARG A 515 17.69 -25.02 28.71
C ARG A 515 16.95 -25.02 27.37
N ILE A 516 17.53 -25.68 26.36
CA ILE A 516 16.90 -25.86 25.04
C ILE A 516 16.09 -27.17 25.07
N PRO A 517 14.78 -27.15 24.78
CA PRO A 517 13.97 -28.36 24.69
C PRO A 517 14.43 -29.27 23.52
N PRO A 518 14.30 -30.60 23.63
CA PRO A 518 14.68 -31.54 22.57
C PRO A 518 14.06 -31.21 21.21
N VAL A 519 12.79 -30.79 21.21
CA VAL A 519 12.05 -30.40 19.99
C VAL A 519 12.72 -29.21 19.28
N LEU A 520 13.30 -28.26 20.01
CA LEU A 520 14.04 -27.14 19.40
C LEU A 520 15.47 -27.53 19.02
N ALA A 521 16.07 -28.49 19.74
CA ALA A 521 17.41 -28.99 19.44
C ALA A 521 17.46 -29.74 18.10
N GLU A 522 16.40 -30.49 17.78
CA GLU A 522 16.25 -31.27 16.54
C GLU A 522 15.87 -30.43 15.30
N LEU A 523 15.48 -29.15 15.47
CA LEU A 523 15.23 -28.26 14.33
C LEU A 523 16.52 -28.02 13.56
N ASP A 524 16.53 -28.40 12.28
CA ASP A 524 17.62 -28.12 11.34
C ASP A 524 17.76 -26.61 11.20
N ASP A 525 18.99 -26.12 11.42
CA ASP A 525 19.29 -24.71 11.27
C ASP A 525 19.87 -24.46 9.87
N PRO A 526 19.10 -23.91 8.91
CA PRO A 526 19.62 -23.59 7.58
C PRO A 526 20.74 -22.53 7.60
N MET A 527 21.05 -21.94 8.76
CA MET A 527 22.06 -20.90 8.94
C MET A 527 23.41 -21.39 9.53
N GLU A 528 23.67 -22.69 9.69
CA GLU A 528 25.02 -23.15 10.12
C GLU A 528 26.13 -22.74 9.12
N GLU A 529 25.82 -22.51 7.84
CA GLU A 529 26.75 -21.94 6.86
C GLU A 529 26.83 -20.38 6.88
N ALA A 530 25.96 -19.71 7.65
CA ALA A 530 25.77 -18.24 7.65
C ALA A 530 26.75 -17.45 8.52
N GLU A 531 27.62 -18.09 9.30
CA GLU A 531 28.68 -17.39 10.05
C GLU A 531 29.65 -16.66 9.12
N THR A 532 29.93 -17.24 7.94
CA THR A 532 30.76 -16.61 6.90
C THR A 532 30.11 -15.35 6.31
N VAL A 533 28.79 -15.37 6.08
CA VAL A 533 28.00 -14.23 5.59
C VAL A 533 27.85 -13.15 6.66
N ALA A 534 27.64 -13.53 7.92
CA ALA A 534 27.57 -12.59 9.04
C ALA A 534 28.91 -11.88 9.32
N HIS A 535 30.04 -12.57 9.14
CA HIS A 535 31.36 -11.97 9.21
C HIS A 535 31.63 -10.98 8.06
N ALA A 536 31.07 -11.22 6.88
CA ALA A 536 31.22 -10.35 5.71
C ALA A 536 30.22 -9.17 5.68
N SER A 537 28.98 -9.35 6.14
CA SER A 537 27.92 -8.32 6.14
C SER A 537 27.85 -7.49 7.43
N GLY A 538 28.43 -7.98 8.53
CA GLY A 538 28.42 -7.33 9.83
C GLY A 538 27.09 -7.45 10.60
N VAL A 539 26.09 -8.14 10.04
CA VAL A 539 24.75 -8.30 10.65
C VAL A 539 24.44 -9.79 10.85
N LYS A 540 24.27 -10.20 12.12
CA LYS A 540 23.75 -11.53 12.50
C LYS A 540 22.22 -11.50 12.48
N GLY A 541 21.59 -12.39 11.71
CA GLY A 541 20.13 -12.47 11.57
C GLY A 541 19.54 -11.57 10.48
N CYS A 542 18.22 -11.34 10.56
CA CYS A 542 17.43 -10.58 9.60
C CYS A 542 17.65 -9.07 9.79
N ALA A 543 18.16 -8.39 8.77
CA ALA A 543 18.37 -6.95 8.81
C ALA A 543 17.06 -6.14 9.00
N TYR A 544 15.92 -6.66 8.53
CA TYR A 544 14.65 -5.95 8.54
C TYR A 544 13.93 -5.95 9.88
N CYS A 545 13.71 -7.13 10.47
CA CYS A 545 13.00 -7.26 11.75
C CYS A 545 13.92 -7.47 12.95
N GLY A 546 15.16 -7.90 12.74
CA GLY A 546 16.09 -8.25 13.83
C GLY A 546 16.00 -9.70 14.32
N GLY A 547 15.20 -10.56 13.68
CA GLY A 547 15.10 -11.99 13.99
C GLY A 547 16.44 -12.72 13.83
N LEU A 548 16.70 -13.71 14.68
CA LEU A 548 18.01 -14.35 14.84
C LEU A 548 18.16 -15.65 14.02
N GLY A 549 17.06 -16.33 13.68
CA GLY A 549 17.00 -17.61 12.97
C GLY A 549 16.50 -17.49 11.53
N HIS A 550 16.47 -16.28 10.95
CA HIS A 550 16.14 -16.07 9.54
C HIS A 550 16.82 -14.82 8.96
N ARG A 551 16.86 -14.72 7.62
CA ARG A 551 17.39 -13.56 6.86
C ARG A 551 16.23 -12.72 6.29
N ILE A 552 16.51 -11.54 5.71
CA ILE A 552 15.44 -10.64 5.20
C ILE A 552 14.55 -11.29 4.13
N GLY A 553 15.10 -12.21 3.34
CA GLY A 553 14.37 -12.97 2.32
C GLY A 553 13.19 -13.77 2.89
N ASP A 554 13.37 -14.36 4.07
CA ASP A 554 12.41 -15.26 4.72
C ASP A 554 11.76 -14.61 5.95
N CYS A 555 11.71 -13.27 5.98
CA CYS A 555 11.25 -12.52 7.15
C CYS A 555 9.73 -12.61 7.36
N PRO A 556 9.25 -13.23 8.46
CA PRO A 556 7.81 -13.36 8.74
C PRO A 556 7.14 -12.01 8.94
N LYS A 557 7.85 -11.02 9.49
CA LYS A 557 7.35 -9.65 9.70
C LYS A 557 7.16 -8.91 8.38
N LEU A 558 8.05 -9.13 7.41
CA LEU A 558 7.94 -8.56 6.07
C LEU A 558 6.75 -9.19 5.32
N GLU A 559 6.52 -10.49 5.50
CA GLU A 559 5.38 -11.21 4.95
C GLU A 559 4.06 -10.79 5.61
N HIS A 560 4.03 -10.71 6.94
CA HIS A 560 2.87 -10.26 7.71
C HIS A 560 2.53 -8.79 7.44
N GLN A 561 3.52 -7.90 7.28
CA GLN A 561 3.23 -6.51 6.92
C GLN A 561 2.70 -6.40 5.49
N LYS A 562 3.20 -7.21 4.55
CA LYS A 562 2.62 -7.31 3.20
C LYS A 562 1.17 -7.80 3.29
N SER A 563 0.86 -8.80 4.10
CA SER A 563 -0.51 -9.32 4.27
C SER A 563 -1.43 -8.38 5.07
N VAL A 564 -0.92 -7.65 6.06
CA VAL A 564 -1.66 -6.66 6.85
C VAL A 564 -1.91 -5.38 6.06
N ALA A 565 -0.98 -4.92 5.23
CA ALA A 565 -1.23 -3.82 4.28
C ALA A 565 -2.36 -4.21 3.32
N ILE A 566 -2.38 -5.47 2.86
CA ILE A 566 -3.48 -6.04 2.07
C ILE A 566 -4.79 -6.12 2.89
N SER A 567 -4.73 -6.33 4.21
CA SER A 567 -5.90 -6.45 5.11
C SER A 567 -6.46 -5.13 5.66
N ASN A 568 -5.62 -4.12 5.90
CA ASN A 568 -6.05 -2.81 6.39
C ASN A 568 -6.74 -2.01 5.27
N SER A 569 -6.39 -2.27 4.00
CA SER A 569 -7.21 -1.87 2.86
C SER A 569 -8.62 -2.49 2.86
N ARG A 570 -8.91 -3.54 3.66
CA ARG A 570 -10.27 -4.10 3.83
C ARG A 570 -11.09 -3.42 4.94
N LYS A 571 -10.49 -2.69 5.88
CA LYS A 571 -11.20 -2.17 7.08
C LYS A 571 -11.85 -0.81 6.93
N ASP A 572 -11.43 0.00 5.96
CA ASP A 572 -12.00 1.35 5.74
C ASP A 572 -13.34 1.35 4.96
N TYR A 573 -13.89 0.18 4.60
CA TYR A 573 -15.14 0.10 3.81
C TYR A 573 -16.42 -0.22 4.61
N PHE A 574 -16.34 -0.63 5.88
CA PHE A 574 -17.53 -1.10 6.63
C PHE A 574 -18.04 -0.14 7.72
N GLY A 575 -17.48 1.06 7.86
CA GLY A 575 -17.81 1.97 8.97
C GLY A 575 -18.79 3.11 8.70
N SER A 576 -19.11 3.46 7.45
CA SER A 576 -19.77 4.77 7.19
C SER A 576 -20.67 4.86 5.95
N ALA A 577 -21.38 3.78 5.57
CA ALA A 577 -22.31 3.82 4.43
C ALA A 577 -23.68 3.16 4.70
N PHE A 578 -24.13 3.11 5.96
CA PHE A 578 -25.54 2.90 6.27
C PHE A 578 -26.08 4.19 6.91
N LEU A 579 -26.68 5.04 6.07
CA LEU A 579 -27.63 6.13 6.36
C LEU A 579 -27.41 7.29 5.37
N SER A 580 -27.92 7.15 4.15
CA SER A 580 -28.67 8.20 3.43
C SER A 580 -28.84 7.78 1.96
N LEU A 581 -29.95 8.21 1.37
CA LEU A 581 -30.32 8.13 -0.05
C LEU A 581 -31.07 6.87 -0.51
N TYR A 582 -32.27 6.68 0.05
CA TYR A 582 -33.44 6.38 -0.79
C TYR A 582 -34.31 7.64 -0.81
N GLU A 583 -34.42 8.28 -1.97
CA GLU A 583 -35.61 8.97 -2.54
C GLU A 583 -35.20 9.78 -3.79
N ILE A 584 -35.58 9.35 -5.01
CA ILE A 584 -36.66 9.90 -5.89
C ILE A 584 -36.06 10.86 -6.97
N PRO A 585 -36.64 11.06 -8.20
CA PRO A 585 -37.72 10.38 -8.93
C PRO A 585 -37.34 9.92 -10.35
N TYR A 586 -38.12 8.98 -10.92
CA TYR A 586 -38.49 9.07 -12.34
C TYR A 586 -40.01 8.99 -12.46
N THR A 587 -40.60 10.15 -12.75
CA THR A 587 -41.98 10.31 -13.21
C THR A 587 -42.02 10.28 -14.73
N SER A 588 -42.88 9.44 -15.31
CA SER A 588 -43.71 9.80 -16.47
C SER A 588 -44.66 8.66 -16.79
N SER A 589 -45.92 8.81 -16.37
CA SER A 589 -47.09 8.08 -16.85
C SER A 589 -47.66 8.76 -18.08
N VAL A 590 -48.12 7.98 -19.07
CA VAL A 590 -48.94 8.45 -20.19
C VAL A 590 -50.01 7.39 -20.54
N PHE A 591 -51.30 7.80 -20.40
CA PHE A 591 -52.60 7.26 -20.90
C PHE A 591 -53.03 5.82 -20.50
N SER A 592 -54.28 5.49 -20.15
CA SER A 592 -55.61 6.11 -20.33
C SER A 592 -56.72 5.42 -19.47
N LEU A 593 -57.63 6.22 -18.88
CA LEU A 593 -59.11 6.12 -18.65
C LEU A 593 -59.87 4.75 -18.71
N PRO A 594 -61.15 4.64 -18.22
CA PRO A 594 -61.75 5.07 -16.93
C PRO A 594 -62.76 4.02 -16.34
N SER A 595 -63.20 4.16 -15.08
CA SER A 595 -64.61 3.91 -14.71
C SER A 595 -64.97 4.46 -13.32
N SER A 596 -66.06 5.24 -13.32
CA SER A 596 -67.00 5.55 -12.23
C SER A 596 -66.53 6.27 -10.95
N MET A 597 -66.72 7.59 -10.98
CA MET A 597 -67.18 8.51 -9.91
C MET A 597 -68.46 8.03 -9.19
N PRO A 598 -69.01 8.72 -8.14
CA PRO A 598 -68.62 10.01 -7.53
C PRO A 598 -68.42 9.94 -5.99
N PHE A 599 -67.49 10.71 -5.41
CA PHE A 599 -67.68 12.06 -4.84
C PHE A 599 -68.87 12.23 -3.88
N THR A 600 -68.54 12.37 -2.58
CA THR A 600 -68.94 13.53 -1.78
C THR A 600 -67.83 13.91 -0.80
N ASN A 601 -67.36 15.16 -0.94
CA ASN A 601 -66.61 15.90 0.07
C ASN A 601 -67.51 16.14 1.29
N ILE A 602 -66.93 16.23 2.50
CA ILE A 602 -67.14 17.35 3.44
C ILE A 602 -66.15 17.25 4.62
N SER A 603 -65.54 18.41 4.85
CA SER A 603 -64.98 19.02 6.06
C SER A 603 -63.73 18.47 6.75
N ILE A 604 -62.74 19.37 6.71
CA ILE A 604 -61.52 19.50 7.49
C ILE A 604 -61.87 19.92 8.93
N SER A 605 -61.31 19.25 9.94
CA SER A 605 -60.55 19.92 11.01
C SER A 605 -60.06 18.96 12.10
N SER A 606 -58.73 18.92 12.23
CA SER A 606 -57.95 19.04 13.47
C SER A 606 -58.46 18.36 14.76
N ILE A 607 -57.72 17.37 15.26
CA ILE A 607 -57.05 17.43 16.58
C ILE A 607 -56.11 16.22 16.73
N LYS A 608 -54.93 16.51 17.28
CA LYS A 608 -53.87 15.58 17.62
C LYS A 608 -54.27 14.57 18.71
N LYS A 609 -53.75 13.34 18.52
CA LYS A 609 -53.22 12.39 19.52
C LYS A 609 -54.08 12.09 20.75
N ASN A 610 -54.47 10.82 20.92
CA ASN A 610 -54.29 10.13 22.21
C ASN A 610 -54.61 8.61 22.19
N THR A 611 -53.71 7.85 22.87
CA THR A 611 -54.02 6.77 23.84
C THR A 611 -54.53 5.43 23.24
N ILE A 612 -54.08 4.24 23.68
CA ILE A 612 -54.62 3.52 24.85
C ILE A 612 -53.81 2.24 25.16
N LYS A 613 -53.67 1.99 26.47
CA LYS A 613 -53.22 0.76 27.16
C LYS A 613 -54.24 -0.40 27.07
N ARG A 614 -53.70 -1.63 27.03
CA ARG A 614 -54.16 -2.91 27.65
C ARG A 614 -55.62 -3.39 27.48
N ILE A 615 -55.75 -4.71 27.22
CA ILE A 615 -56.45 -5.76 28.02
C ILE A 615 -56.36 -7.08 27.19
N ARG A 616 -55.66 -8.13 27.69
CA ARG A 616 -56.19 -9.47 28.10
C ARG A 616 -57.03 -10.17 27.00
N SER A 617 -56.84 -11.44 26.63
CA SER A 617 -56.38 -12.62 27.38
C SER A 617 -56.59 -13.93 26.60
N PHE A 618 -55.96 -15.02 27.09
CA PHE A 618 -56.32 -16.46 26.94
C PHE A 618 -56.08 -17.08 25.53
N VAL A 619 -55.41 -18.23 25.33
CA VAL A 619 -55.35 -19.49 26.10
C VAL A 619 -53.96 -20.16 26.00
N SER A 620 -53.61 -20.85 27.08
CA SER A 620 -52.49 -21.75 27.39
C SER A 620 -52.25 -22.89 26.37
N ALA A 621 -51.00 -23.18 26.00
CA ALA A 621 -50.07 -24.15 26.61
C ALA A 621 -50.31 -25.63 26.27
N SER A 622 -49.22 -26.27 25.80
CA SER A 622 -48.69 -27.56 26.26
C SER A 622 -48.52 -28.66 25.20
N SER A 623 -47.24 -29.03 25.04
CA SER A 623 -46.72 -30.40 25.05
C SER A 623 -46.29 -31.08 23.74
N MET A 624 -45.14 -31.76 23.87
CA MET A 624 -44.66 -32.94 23.12
C MET A 624 -43.94 -32.71 21.77
N LEU A 625 -42.60 -32.74 21.82
CA LEU A 625 -41.77 -33.55 20.88
C LEU A 625 -42.15 -35.06 21.05
N PRO A 626 -41.82 -36.02 20.15
CA PRO A 626 -40.88 -36.00 19.00
C PRO A 626 -41.39 -36.80 17.75
N PHE A 627 -40.44 -37.13 16.85
CA PHE A 627 -40.43 -38.06 15.68
C PHE A 627 -40.58 -37.40 14.30
N PHE A 628 -39.49 -37.20 13.55
CA PHE A 628 -38.65 -38.13 12.77
C PHE A 628 -39.08 -38.19 11.30
N LEU A 629 -38.11 -37.86 10.43
CA LEU A 629 -38.04 -38.14 8.98
C LEU A 629 -39.26 -37.81 8.12
N LEU A 630 -39.12 -36.75 7.30
CA LEU A 630 -39.19 -36.83 5.83
C LEU A 630 -39.02 -35.42 5.26
N LEU A 631 -37.80 -35.04 4.90
CA LEU A 631 -37.62 -34.14 3.75
C LEU A 631 -36.38 -34.60 3.01
N LEU A 632 -36.66 -35.50 2.06
CA LEU A 632 -35.76 -35.92 1.02
C LEU A 632 -35.23 -34.71 0.25
N TRP A 633 -34.00 -34.93 -0.21
CA TRP A 633 -33.31 -34.26 -1.29
C TRP A 633 -34.24 -33.69 -2.36
N CYS A 634 -34.16 -32.37 -2.52
CA CYS A 634 -34.34 -31.74 -3.81
C CYS A 634 -33.12 -30.87 -4.04
N SER A 635 -32.11 -31.44 -4.71
CA SER A 635 -30.96 -30.71 -5.25
C SER A 635 -31.45 -29.81 -6.38
N VAL A 636 -32.09 -28.69 -6.03
CA VAL A 636 -32.29 -27.60 -6.98
C VAL A 636 -30.93 -26.94 -7.15
N SER A 637 -30.24 -27.24 -8.25
CA SER A 637 -29.14 -26.41 -8.73
C SER A 637 -29.70 -25.00 -8.92
N GLN A 638 -29.50 -24.12 -7.94
CA GLN A 638 -29.69 -22.70 -8.13
C GLN A 638 -28.65 -22.26 -9.17
N ALA A 639 -29.11 -21.79 -10.33
CA ALA A 639 -28.24 -21.20 -11.32
C ALA A 639 -27.47 -20.03 -10.68
N LEU A 640 -26.15 -20.00 -10.87
CA LEU A 640 -25.30 -18.91 -10.39
C LEU A 640 -25.83 -17.58 -10.98
N PRO A 641 -25.84 -16.47 -10.21
CA PRO A 641 -26.22 -15.17 -10.77
C PRO A 641 -25.21 -14.74 -11.85
N PRO A 642 -25.65 -14.01 -12.89
CA PRO A 642 -24.75 -13.51 -13.92
C PRO A 642 -23.69 -12.59 -13.32
N PRO A 643 -22.46 -12.54 -13.88
CA PRO A 643 -21.40 -11.75 -13.29
C PRO A 643 -21.72 -10.26 -13.36
N ARG A 644 -21.33 -9.52 -12.33
CA ARG A 644 -21.62 -8.08 -12.23
C ARG A 644 -20.69 -7.30 -13.16
N GLY A 645 -21.26 -6.55 -14.10
CA GLY A 645 -20.47 -5.76 -15.04
C GLY A 645 -21.30 -5.10 -16.13
N PHE A 646 -20.60 -4.48 -17.07
CA PHE A 646 -21.14 -3.94 -18.30
C PHE A 646 -20.73 -4.86 -19.45
N TYR A 647 -21.72 -5.36 -20.19
CA TYR A 647 -21.52 -6.23 -21.35
C TYR A 647 -22.12 -5.54 -22.56
N LEU A 648 -21.27 -5.07 -23.48
CA LEU A 648 -21.70 -4.25 -24.60
C LEU A 648 -21.62 -5.04 -25.90
N ASN A 649 -22.73 -5.03 -26.65
CA ASN A 649 -22.78 -5.40 -28.06
C ASN A 649 -22.56 -4.12 -28.89
N CYS A 650 -21.33 -3.91 -29.36
CA CYS A 650 -20.94 -2.65 -29.97
C CYS A 650 -21.56 -2.46 -31.35
N GLY A 651 -22.20 -1.30 -31.55
CA GLY A 651 -22.86 -0.98 -32.82
C GLY A 651 -24.25 -1.61 -33.02
N SER A 652 -24.72 -2.46 -32.10
CA SER A 652 -26.09 -2.97 -32.12
C SER A 652 -27.10 -1.92 -31.66
N SER A 653 -28.30 -1.94 -32.24
CA SER A 653 -29.46 -1.17 -31.80
C SER A 653 -30.32 -1.88 -30.75
N ALA A 654 -30.06 -3.17 -30.50
CA ALA A 654 -30.82 -4.00 -29.58
C ALA A 654 -29.92 -4.82 -28.65
N SER A 655 -30.42 -5.10 -27.45
CA SER A 655 -29.75 -6.00 -26.50
C SER A 655 -29.93 -7.46 -26.95
N THR A 656 -28.92 -8.29 -26.68
CA THR A 656 -28.90 -9.71 -27.04
C THR A 656 -28.44 -10.54 -25.86
N LYS A 657 -29.10 -11.69 -25.60
CA LYS A 657 -28.71 -12.60 -24.53
C LYS A 657 -27.80 -13.70 -25.09
N LEU A 658 -26.64 -13.92 -24.46
CA LEU A 658 -25.67 -14.96 -24.81
C LEU A 658 -25.21 -15.64 -23.52
N ASN A 659 -25.33 -16.97 -23.43
CA ASN A 659 -24.97 -17.76 -22.25
C ASN A 659 -25.52 -17.15 -20.95
N GLU A 660 -26.80 -16.78 -20.97
CA GLU A 660 -27.52 -16.08 -19.89
C GLU A 660 -27.06 -14.67 -19.52
N ILE A 661 -25.95 -14.18 -20.08
CA ILE A 661 -25.49 -12.80 -19.94
C ILE A 661 -26.24 -11.92 -20.94
N ASN A 662 -26.76 -10.79 -20.45
CA ASN A 662 -27.45 -9.80 -21.27
C ASN A 662 -26.46 -8.75 -21.79
N TYR A 663 -26.17 -8.79 -23.09
CA TYR A 663 -25.34 -7.77 -23.75
C TYR A 663 -26.23 -6.63 -24.20
N THR A 664 -25.97 -5.43 -23.67
CA THR A 664 -26.72 -4.21 -23.99
C THR A 664 -26.08 -3.45 -25.14
N THR A 665 -26.82 -2.52 -25.74
CA THR A 665 -26.26 -1.59 -26.73
C THR A 665 -25.14 -0.74 -26.12
N ASP A 666 -24.18 -0.31 -26.92
CA ASP A 666 -23.09 0.55 -26.47
C ASP A 666 -23.45 2.06 -26.39
N LYS A 667 -24.73 2.38 -26.61
CA LYS A 667 -25.31 3.72 -26.46
C LYS A 667 -25.19 4.19 -25.00
N GLY A 668 -24.68 5.41 -24.81
CA GLY A 668 -24.47 6.01 -23.48
C GLY A 668 -23.06 5.83 -22.93
N PHE A 669 -22.29 4.87 -23.45
CA PHE A 669 -20.88 4.67 -23.08
C PHE A 669 -19.91 5.35 -24.04
N ILE A 670 -20.35 5.58 -25.29
CA ILE A 670 -19.60 6.30 -26.31
C ILE A 670 -20.52 7.21 -27.13
N ALA A 671 -20.04 8.41 -27.46
CA ALA A 671 -20.80 9.44 -28.17
C ALA A 671 -20.47 9.55 -29.67
N VAL A 672 -19.41 8.88 -30.13
CA VAL A 672 -18.86 9.01 -31.48
C VAL A 672 -18.72 7.66 -32.18
N GLY A 673 -18.42 7.66 -33.47
CA GLY A 673 -18.21 6.46 -34.27
C GLY A 673 -19.45 6.00 -35.04
N ASN A 674 -19.21 5.24 -36.09
CA ASN A 674 -20.22 4.70 -37.00
C ASN A 674 -20.46 3.22 -36.68
N THR A 675 -21.61 2.69 -37.09
CA THR A 675 -21.95 1.27 -36.90
C THR A 675 -21.98 0.53 -38.24
N ALA A 676 -21.68 -0.77 -38.22
CA ALA A 676 -21.79 -1.64 -39.38
C ALA A 676 -22.36 -3.01 -38.96
N THR A 677 -23.07 -3.65 -39.89
CA THR A 677 -23.62 -5.01 -39.74
C THR A 677 -22.82 -5.96 -40.62
N ILE A 678 -22.45 -7.12 -40.08
CA ILE A 678 -21.65 -8.12 -40.76
C ILE A 678 -22.58 -9.18 -41.35
N LYS A 679 -22.49 -9.37 -42.66
CA LYS A 679 -23.34 -10.29 -43.43
C LYS A 679 -22.66 -11.66 -43.58
N GLN A 680 -22.56 -12.40 -42.49
CA GLN A 680 -22.05 -13.77 -42.50
C GLN A 680 -22.97 -14.68 -41.70
N LYS A 681 -23.19 -15.90 -42.22
CA LYS A 681 -24.04 -16.90 -41.58
C LYS A 681 -23.35 -17.48 -40.34
N ASP A 682 -24.15 -17.90 -39.37
CA ASP A 682 -23.71 -18.62 -38.17
C ASP A 682 -22.75 -17.86 -37.23
N LEU A 683 -22.80 -16.53 -37.26
CA LEU A 683 -22.09 -15.68 -36.29
C LEU A 683 -22.83 -15.61 -34.96
N LEU A 684 -22.07 -15.55 -33.86
CA LEU A 684 -22.61 -15.16 -32.56
C LEU A 684 -23.26 -13.77 -32.66
N PRO A 685 -24.41 -13.53 -31.98
CA PRO A 685 -25.11 -12.25 -32.06
C PRO A 685 -24.25 -11.03 -31.73
N ILE A 686 -23.32 -11.17 -30.78
CA ILE A 686 -22.37 -10.11 -30.36
C ILE A 686 -21.27 -9.79 -31.40
N LEU A 687 -21.16 -10.60 -32.46
CA LEU A 687 -20.21 -10.41 -33.56
C LEU A 687 -20.90 -9.96 -34.85
N SER A 688 -22.25 -9.90 -34.85
CA SER A 688 -23.04 -9.53 -36.03
C SER A 688 -23.03 -8.02 -36.32
N THR A 689 -22.61 -7.21 -35.35
CA THR A 689 -22.45 -5.76 -35.47
C THR A 689 -21.10 -5.31 -34.93
N LEU A 690 -20.64 -4.15 -35.38
CA LEU A 690 -19.48 -3.47 -34.79
C LEU A 690 -19.64 -1.96 -34.81
N ARG A 691 -18.85 -1.28 -33.98
CA ARG A 691 -18.61 0.17 -34.06
C ARG A 691 -17.22 0.44 -34.61
N TYR A 692 -17.09 1.42 -35.51
CA TYR A 692 -15.82 1.83 -36.11
C TYR A 692 -15.63 3.35 -36.13
N PHE A 693 -14.38 3.80 -36.19
CA PHE A 693 -14.00 5.21 -36.03
C PHE A 693 -13.21 5.72 -37.25
N PRO A 694 -13.90 6.32 -38.24
CA PRO A 694 -13.26 6.74 -39.49
C PRO A 694 -12.51 8.08 -39.41
N ASP A 695 -12.75 8.89 -38.37
CA ASP A 695 -12.13 10.21 -38.23
C ASP A 695 -10.60 10.10 -38.13
N LYS A 696 -9.89 10.80 -39.01
CA LYS A 696 -8.43 10.82 -39.06
C LYS A 696 -7.82 11.92 -38.18
N SER A 697 -8.61 12.91 -37.78
CA SER A 697 -8.16 14.02 -36.93
C SER A 697 -8.09 13.62 -35.45
N SER A 698 -8.90 12.65 -35.05
CA SER A 698 -8.93 12.09 -33.70
C SER A 698 -7.74 11.16 -33.42
N ARG A 699 -7.12 11.31 -32.25
CA ARG A 699 -6.02 10.44 -31.80
C ARG A 699 -6.48 9.20 -31.04
N LYS A 700 -7.64 9.27 -30.37
CA LYS A 700 -8.24 8.16 -29.64
C LYS A 700 -9.75 8.31 -29.49
N HIS A 701 -10.44 7.19 -29.34
CA HIS A 701 -11.88 7.12 -29.06
C HIS A 701 -12.12 6.25 -27.85
N CYS A 702 -12.79 6.79 -26.82
CA CYS A 702 -12.93 6.12 -25.53
C CYS A 702 -14.38 5.85 -25.16
N TYR A 703 -14.62 4.63 -24.70
CA TYR A 703 -15.77 4.24 -23.92
C TYR A 703 -15.55 4.62 -22.46
N ASN A 704 -16.55 5.21 -21.80
CA ASN A 704 -16.46 5.60 -20.39
C ASN A 704 -17.49 4.84 -19.56
N PHE A 705 -17.03 4.22 -18.48
CA PHE A 705 -17.85 3.40 -17.59
C PHE A 705 -17.90 4.03 -16.20
N PRO A 706 -19.09 4.18 -15.60
CA PRO A 706 -19.21 4.47 -14.18
C PRO A 706 -18.84 3.22 -13.38
N VAL A 707 -17.85 3.33 -12.50
CA VAL A 707 -17.30 2.20 -11.75
C VAL A 707 -17.12 2.56 -10.28
N ALA A 708 -17.03 1.54 -9.43
CA ALA A 708 -16.72 1.72 -8.03
C ALA A 708 -15.26 2.15 -7.87
N GLU A 709 -15.03 3.10 -6.96
CA GLU A 709 -13.71 3.61 -6.62
C GLU A 709 -12.89 2.52 -5.93
N ASN A 710 -11.58 2.49 -6.19
CA ASN A 710 -10.61 1.52 -5.67
C ASN A 710 -10.98 0.05 -5.91
N SER A 711 -11.77 -0.23 -6.96
CA SER A 711 -12.22 -1.56 -7.31
C SER A 711 -11.42 -2.16 -8.48
N LYS A 712 -11.50 -3.48 -8.63
CA LYS A 712 -10.79 -4.25 -9.67
C LYS A 712 -11.74 -4.68 -10.76
N TYR A 713 -11.30 -4.56 -12.01
CA TYR A 713 -12.09 -4.95 -13.16
C TYR A 713 -11.30 -5.84 -14.12
N LEU A 714 -11.98 -6.84 -14.66
CA LEU A 714 -11.58 -7.57 -15.85
C LEU A 714 -12.21 -6.86 -17.05
N ILE A 715 -11.37 -6.43 -17.99
CA ILE A 715 -11.80 -5.78 -19.23
C ILE A 715 -11.46 -6.72 -20.38
N ARG A 716 -12.46 -7.06 -21.20
CA ARG A 716 -12.27 -7.85 -22.41
C ARG A 716 -12.82 -7.13 -23.62
N THR A 717 -11.99 -7.03 -24.65
CA THR A 717 -12.36 -6.42 -25.95
C THR A 717 -12.35 -7.49 -27.02
N THR A 718 -13.43 -7.57 -27.80
CA THR A 718 -13.60 -8.58 -28.85
C THR A 718 -13.73 -7.91 -30.21
N TYR A 719 -13.05 -8.48 -31.20
CA TYR A 719 -12.92 -7.94 -32.54
C TYR A 719 -13.22 -9.00 -33.58
N TYR A 720 -14.28 -8.76 -34.36
CA TYR A 720 -14.58 -9.54 -35.56
C TYR A 720 -14.64 -8.59 -36.76
N TYR A 721 -13.66 -8.69 -37.65
CA TYR A 721 -13.51 -7.72 -38.75
C TYR A 721 -14.58 -7.91 -39.84
N GLY A 722 -14.85 -9.15 -40.26
CA GLY A 722 -15.92 -9.48 -41.22
C GLY A 722 -15.91 -8.70 -42.54
N ASN A 723 -14.79 -8.08 -42.92
CA ASN A 723 -14.66 -7.21 -44.09
C ASN A 723 -15.73 -6.09 -44.15
N PHE A 724 -16.04 -5.47 -43.00
CA PHE A 724 -17.14 -4.50 -42.90
C PHE A 724 -16.94 -3.24 -43.75
N ASP A 725 -15.70 -2.85 -44.03
CA ASP A 725 -15.36 -1.64 -44.80
C ASP A 725 -14.98 -1.94 -46.27
N GLY A 726 -15.15 -3.20 -46.71
CA GLY A 726 -14.83 -3.64 -48.07
C GLY A 726 -13.34 -3.78 -48.37
N LYS A 727 -12.45 -3.67 -47.37
CA LYS A 727 -11.00 -3.86 -47.53
C LYS A 727 -10.55 -5.24 -47.09
N ASN A 728 -9.56 -5.77 -47.82
CA ASN A 728 -9.00 -7.10 -47.56
C ASN A 728 -8.00 -7.18 -46.38
N SER A 729 -7.70 -6.06 -45.72
CA SER A 729 -6.72 -6.01 -44.64
C SER A 729 -7.29 -5.28 -43.41
N PRO A 730 -7.42 -5.95 -42.26
CA PRO A 730 -7.89 -5.30 -41.04
C PRO A 730 -6.90 -4.25 -40.53
N PRO A 731 -7.39 -3.20 -39.84
CA PRO A 731 -6.55 -2.17 -39.26
C PRO A 731 -5.77 -2.68 -38.05
N VAL A 732 -4.54 -2.17 -37.89
CA VAL A 732 -3.73 -2.33 -36.69
C VAL A 732 -3.79 -1.05 -35.87
N PHE A 733 -4.16 -1.14 -34.60
CA PHE A 733 -4.36 0.03 -33.72
C PHE A 733 -4.04 -0.31 -32.27
N ASP A 734 -3.91 0.69 -31.41
CA ASP A 734 -3.59 0.52 -29.98
C ASP A 734 -4.86 0.49 -29.13
N GLN A 735 -4.79 -0.22 -28.00
CA GLN A 735 -5.77 -0.13 -26.93
C GLN A 735 -5.18 0.55 -25.70
N ILE A 736 -6.01 1.33 -25.01
CA ILE A 736 -5.64 2.06 -23.81
C ILE A 736 -6.71 1.82 -22.76
N VAL A 737 -6.30 1.52 -21.53
CA VAL A 737 -7.22 1.47 -20.38
C VAL A 737 -6.73 2.44 -19.31
N GLY A 738 -7.60 3.35 -18.85
CA GLY A 738 -7.29 4.35 -17.82
C GLY A 738 -5.95 5.06 -18.01
N GLY A 739 -5.70 5.61 -19.21
CA GLY A 739 -4.46 6.31 -19.56
C GLY A 739 -3.22 5.43 -19.83
N THR A 740 -3.29 4.13 -19.56
CA THR A 740 -2.17 3.20 -19.81
C THR A 740 -2.35 2.47 -21.14
N LYS A 741 -1.35 2.52 -22.02
CA LYS A 741 -1.33 1.71 -23.26
C LYS A 741 -1.29 0.24 -22.86
N TRP A 742 -2.28 -0.51 -23.31
CA TRP A 742 -2.47 -1.91 -22.98
C TRP A 742 -1.78 -2.82 -23.99
N SER A 743 -2.24 -2.80 -25.24
CA SER A 743 -1.78 -3.72 -26.28
C SER A 743 -2.00 -3.14 -27.68
N VAL A 744 -1.40 -3.78 -28.68
CA VAL A 744 -1.70 -3.52 -30.10
C VAL A 744 -2.71 -4.56 -30.55
N VAL A 745 -3.82 -4.11 -31.14
CA VAL A 745 -4.80 -4.96 -31.80
C VAL A 745 -4.33 -5.21 -33.21
N ASN A 746 -4.13 -6.50 -33.51
CA ASN A 746 -3.87 -6.97 -34.86
C ASN A 746 -4.71 -8.23 -35.10
N THR A 747 -5.77 -8.10 -35.88
CA THR A 747 -6.71 -9.21 -36.16
C THR A 747 -6.42 -9.88 -37.51
N SER A 748 -5.26 -9.63 -38.13
CA SER A 748 -4.95 -10.12 -39.49
C SER A 748 -4.94 -11.64 -39.59
N GLU A 749 -4.35 -12.32 -38.60
CA GLU A 749 -4.26 -13.78 -38.60
C GLU A 749 -5.62 -14.44 -38.35
N ASP A 750 -6.37 -13.96 -37.35
CA ASP A 750 -7.69 -14.48 -37.03
C ASP A 750 -8.68 -14.22 -38.16
N TYR A 751 -8.62 -13.05 -38.81
CA TYR A 751 -9.42 -12.75 -39.99
C TYR A 751 -9.15 -13.74 -41.14
N ALA A 752 -7.89 -14.08 -41.40
CA ALA A 752 -7.54 -15.07 -42.41
C ALA A 752 -8.11 -16.47 -42.12
N LYS A 753 -8.37 -16.77 -40.83
CA LYS A 753 -9.02 -18.01 -40.36
C LYS A 753 -10.54 -17.88 -40.19
N GLY A 754 -11.12 -16.70 -40.46
CA GLY A 754 -12.54 -16.43 -40.23
C GLY A 754 -12.94 -16.35 -38.74
N GLN A 755 -11.97 -16.14 -37.85
CA GLN A 755 -12.12 -16.14 -36.39
C GLN A 755 -12.16 -14.71 -35.82
N SER A 756 -12.66 -14.58 -34.58
CA SER A 756 -12.59 -13.34 -33.80
C SER A 756 -11.36 -13.32 -32.89
N SER A 757 -10.76 -12.14 -32.74
CA SER A 757 -9.71 -11.92 -31.73
C SER A 757 -10.34 -11.38 -30.45
N TYR A 758 -9.80 -11.75 -29.30
CA TYR A 758 -10.11 -11.08 -28.04
C TYR A 758 -8.83 -10.78 -27.25
N TYR A 759 -8.91 -9.74 -26.43
CA TYR A 759 -7.85 -9.33 -25.54
C TYR A 759 -8.45 -9.14 -24.16
N GLU A 760 -7.75 -9.54 -23.10
CA GLU A 760 -8.19 -9.34 -21.71
C GLU A 760 -7.12 -8.64 -20.85
N ILE A 761 -7.55 -7.73 -19.99
CA ILE A 761 -6.70 -7.04 -19.01
C ILE A 761 -7.39 -6.94 -17.67
N ILE A 762 -6.63 -7.12 -16.60
CA ILE A 762 -7.08 -6.82 -15.24
C ILE A 762 -6.44 -5.49 -14.82
N ALA A 763 -7.29 -4.57 -14.37
CA ALA A 763 -6.88 -3.24 -13.94
C ALA A 763 -7.58 -2.84 -12.64
N GLY A 764 -6.81 -2.23 -11.73
CA GLY A 764 -7.36 -1.46 -10.62
C GLY A 764 -7.81 -0.09 -11.10
N VAL A 765 -8.90 0.44 -10.52
CA VAL A 765 -9.43 1.76 -10.87
C VAL A 765 -9.44 2.66 -9.63
N PRO A 766 -8.58 3.70 -9.56
CA PRO A 766 -8.48 4.57 -8.40
C PRO A 766 -9.58 5.63 -8.30
N GLY A 767 -10.50 5.70 -9.25
CA GLY A 767 -11.56 6.71 -9.32
C GLY A 767 -12.90 6.12 -9.73
N LYS A 768 -13.90 6.98 -9.95
CA LYS A 768 -15.28 6.56 -10.23
C LYS A 768 -15.59 6.33 -11.73
N LYS A 769 -14.60 6.52 -12.59
CA LYS A 769 -14.72 6.34 -14.04
C LYS A 769 -13.58 5.49 -14.57
N LEU A 770 -13.90 4.55 -15.43
CA LEU A 770 -12.94 3.75 -16.20
C LEU A 770 -13.11 4.05 -17.68
N SER A 771 -12.02 4.40 -18.36
CA SER A 771 -12.02 4.61 -19.81
C SER A 771 -11.32 3.46 -20.54
N VAL A 772 -11.95 2.91 -21.58
CA VAL A 772 -11.36 1.95 -22.52
C VAL A 772 -11.33 2.59 -23.90
N CYS A 773 -10.14 2.81 -24.46
CA CYS A 773 -9.96 3.57 -25.69
C CYS A 773 -9.27 2.78 -26.79
N LEU A 774 -9.69 3.06 -28.03
CA LEU A 774 -9.01 2.63 -29.25
C LEU A 774 -8.25 3.84 -29.82
N ALA A 775 -6.98 3.66 -30.13
CA ALA A 775 -6.10 4.74 -30.57
C ALA A 775 -5.37 4.37 -31.86
N LYS A 776 -5.28 5.33 -32.78
CA LYS A 776 -4.55 5.12 -34.03
C LYS A 776 -3.05 5.14 -33.74
N ASN A 777 -2.31 4.31 -34.46
CA ASN A 777 -0.85 4.25 -34.44
C ASN A 777 -0.29 4.39 -35.86
N ALA A 778 1.03 4.35 -36.02
CA ALA A 778 1.69 4.52 -37.31
C ALA A 778 1.30 3.45 -38.36
N ASN A 779 0.79 2.30 -37.91
CA ASN A 779 0.39 1.18 -38.76
C ASN A 779 -1.12 1.15 -39.05
N THR A 780 -1.90 2.12 -38.57
CA THR A 780 -3.35 2.17 -38.75
C THR A 780 -3.72 2.61 -40.17
N LEU A 781 -3.97 1.64 -41.06
CA LEU A 781 -4.34 1.87 -42.46
C LEU A 781 -5.85 2.14 -42.69
N SER A 782 -6.71 1.61 -41.82
CA SER A 782 -8.17 1.78 -41.87
C SER A 782 -8.75 2.11 -40.47
N SER A 783 -10.07 2.17 -40.34
CA SER A 783 -10.76 2.66 -39.15
C SER A 783 -10.65 1.67 -37.99
N PRO A 784 -10.10 2.04 -36.81
CA PRO A 784 -10.23 1.20 -35.61
C PRO A 784 -11.69 0.82 -35.38
N PHE A 785 -11.93 -0.39 -34.89
CA PHE A 785 -13.28 -0.94 -34.69
C PHE A 785 -13.34 -1.82 -33.46
N ILE A 786 -14.55 -2.12 -32.96
CA ILE A 786 -14.80 -3.06 -31.85
C ILE A 786 -16.18 -3.71 -32.00
N SER A 787 -16.27 -5.01 -31.72
CA SER A 787 -17.50 -5.80 -31.84
C SER A 787 -18.21 -5.98 -30.49
N ALA A 788 -17.44 -6.28 -29.43
CA ALA A 788 -17.98 -6.37 -28.07
C ALA A 788 -16.98 -5.89 -27.02
N LEU A 789 -17.50 -5.45 -25.88
CA LEU A 789 -16.72 -4.94 -24.75
C LEU A 789 -17.34 -5.36 -23.42
N ASP A 790 -16.55 -6.09 -22.63
CA ASP A 790 -16.93 -6.54 -21.31
C ASP A 790 -16.10 -5.80 -20.26
N VAL A 791 -16.76 -5.20 -19.27
CA VAL A 791 -16.14 -4.54 -18.12
C VAL A 791 -16.77 -5.13 -16.86
N GLN A 792 -16.09 -6.10 -16.29
CA GLN A 792 -16.63 -6.94 -15.23
C GLN A 792 -15.94 -6.67 -13.91
N SER A 793 -16.73 -6.51 -12.84
CA SER A 793 -16.21 -6.36 -11.48
C SER A 793 -15.61 -7.67 -11.00
N LEU A 794 -14.41 -7.60 -10.43
CA LEU A 794 -13.78 -8.69 -9.71
C LEU A 794 -13.86 -8.44 -8.20
N GLU A 795 -13.72 -9.50 -7.41
CA GLU A 795 -13.63 -9.38 -5.97
C GLU A 795 -12.22 -8.95 -5.52
N ASP A 796 -12.14 -8.25 -4.39
CA ASP A 796 -10.89 -7.64 -3.91
C ASP A 796 -9.76 -8.65 -3.67
N HIS A 797 -10.10 -9.90 -3.37
CA HIS A 797 -9.13 -10.96 -3.12
C HIS A 797 -8.50 -11.51 -4.42
N MET A 798 -9.11 -11.28 -5.59
CA MET A 798 -8.57 -11.73 -6.86
C MET A 798 -7.37 -10.89 -7.33
N TYR A 799 -6.32 -11.57 -7.74
CA TYR A 799 -5.06 -11.09 -8.31
C TYR A 799 -4.31 -10.11 -7.39
N ASN A 800 -4.47 -10.31 -6.08
CA ASN A 800 -3.85 -9.47 -5.03
C ASN A 800 -2.32 -9.61 -4.93
N SER A 801 -1.74 -10.63 -5.55
CA SER A 801 -0.28 -10.81 -5.62
C SER A 801 0.42 -9.85 -6.59
N THR A 802 -0.35 -9.04 -7.33
CA THR A 802 0.16 -7.94 -8.16
C THR A 802 -0.33 -6.61 -7.60
N ASP A 803 0.58 -5.64 -7.45
CA ASP A 803 0.21 -4.24 -7.15
C ASP A 803 -0.49 -3.60 -8.36
N LEU A 804 -1.82 -3.73 -8.41
CA LEU A 804 -2.65 -3.13 -9.46
C LEU A 804 -2.71 -1.59 -9.41
N GLY A 805 -2.10 -0.97 -8.37
CA GLY A 805 -1.87 0.47 -8.28
C GLY A 805 -0.60 0.93 -9.02
N SER A 806 0.30 0.01 -9.35
CA SER A 806 1.52 0.28 -10.14
C SER A 806 1.58 -0.48 -11.47
N TYR A 807 0.80 -1.56 -11.60
CA TYR A 807 0.80 -2.44 -12.77
C TYR A 807 -0.62 -2.82 -13.22
N LYS A 808 -0.73 -3.38 -14.43
CA LYS A 808 -1.91 -4.07 -14.95
C LYS A 808 -1.49 -5.45 -15.45
N LEU A 809 -2.43 -6.39 -15.48
CA LEU A 809 -2.16 -7.75 -15.95
C LEU A 809 -2.83 -7.94 -17.31
N SER A 810 -2.03 -7.95 -18.38
CA SER A 810 -2.53 -8.25 -19.73
C SER A 810 -2.47 -9.75 -19.97
N LEU A 811 -3.60 -10.39 -20.27
CA LEU A 811 -3.67 -11.82 -20.47
C LEU A 811 -2.80 -12.24 -21.68
N VAL A 812 -2.00 -13.27 -21.49
CA VAL A 812 -1.20 -13.91 -22.54
C VAL A 812 -1.83 -15.25 -22.91
N ALA A 813 -2.13 -16.07 -21.90
CA ALA A 813 -2.75 -17.37 -22.09
C ALA A 813 -3.51 -17.78 -20.82
N ARG A 814 -4.70 -18.38 -20.98
CA ARG A 814 -5.46 -19.03 -19.92
C ARG A 814 -6.00 -20.32 -20.50
N ASN A 815 -5.51 -21.45 -20.01
CA ASN A 815 -5.80 -22.74 -20.60
C ASN A 815 -6.17 -23.81 -19.56
N SER A 816 -7.10 -24.68 -19.94
CA SER A 816 -7.27 -26.00 -19.35
C SER A 816 -6.47 -27.02 -20.18
N PHE A 817 -5.68 -27.86 -19.51
CA PHE A 817 -4.78 -28.81 -20.14
C PHE A 817 -5.42 -30.18 -20.25
N GLY A 818 -5.26 -30.81 -21.41
CA GLY A 818 -5.74 -32.17 -21.64
C GLY A 818 -7.25 -32.31 -21.77
N VAL A 819 -8.01 -31.22 -21.68
CA VAL A 819 -9.45 -31.17 -21.96
C VAL A 819 -9.66 -31.11 -23.46
N ASP A 820 -10.40 -32.06 -24.03
CA ASP A 820 -10.96 -31.96 -25.39
C ASP A 820 -12.39 -31.41 -25.30
N GLY A 821 -12.67 -30.24 -25.90
CA GLY A 821 -14.03 -29.67 -25.85
C GLY A 821 -14.12 -28.19 -26.21
N GLU A 822 -15.25 -27.57 -25.83
CA GLU A 822 -15.49 -26.14 -26.00
C GLU A 822 -14.80 -25.31 -24.91
N MET A 823 -14.64 -24.01 -25.19
CA MET A 823 -14.08 -23.05 -24.25
C MET A 823 -14.93 -22.96 -22.97
N ILE A 824 -14.30 -23.03 -21.80
CA ILE A 824 -15.01 -22.87 -20.52
C ILE A 824 -15.23 -21.37 -20.29
N SER A 825 -16.47 -21.00 -20.05
CA SER A 825 -16.91 -19.64 -19.72
C SER A 825 -18.07 -19.68 -18.72
N TYR A 826 -18.75 -18.56 -18.49
CA TYR A 826 -20.01 -18.57 -17.73
C TYR A 826 -21.04 -19.52 -18.41
N PRO A 827 -21.83 -20.31 -17.65
CA PRO A 827 -22.00 -20.30 -16.19
C PRO A 827 -20.97 -21.11 -15.39
N ASP A 828 -20.06 -21.84 -16.05
CA ASP A 828 -19.08 -22.68 -15.35
C ASP A 828 -18.00 -21.88 -14.64
N ASP A 829 -17.62 -20.73 -15.22
CA ASP A 829 -16.81 -19.71 -14.57
C ASP A 829 -17.70 -18.53 -14.15
N GLN A 830 -17.88 -18.35 -12.84
CA GLN A 830 -18.71 -17.27 -12.28
C GLN A 830 -18.21 -15.86 -12.64
N TYR A 831 -16.95 -15.74 -13.07
CA TYR A 831 -16.37 -14.50 -13.54
C TYR A 831 -16.24 -14.45 -15.06
N ASN A 832 -16.92 -15.32 -15.80
CA ASN A 832 -16.94 -15.37 -17.27
C ASN A 832 -15.55 -15.27 -17.92
N ARG A 833 -14.51 -15.77 -17.24
CA ARG A 833 -13.15 -15.89 -17.81
C ARG A 833 -13.16 -16.97 -18.88
N LEU A 834 -12.43 -16.72 -19.96
CA LEU A 834 -12.33 -17.65 -21.09
C LEU A 834 -11.15 -18.61 -20.88
N TRP A 835 -11.44 -19.87 -20.55
CA TRP A 835 -10.40 -20.91 -20.48
C TRP A 835 -10.38 -21.70 -21.78
N GLN A 836 -9.28 -21.54 -22.53
CA GLN A 836 -9.08 -22.22 -23.79
C GLN A 836 -8.55 -23.64 -23.57
N PRO A 837 -9.17 -24.66 -24.16
CA PRO A 837 -8.59 -26.00 -24.17
C PRO A 837 -7.20 -25.99 -24.82
N PHE A 838 -6.24 -26.67 -24.20
CA PHE A 838 -4.90 -26.84 -24.75
C PHE A 838 -4.55 -28.32 -24.80
N SER A 839 -4.35 -28.81 -26.03
CA SER A 839 -3.88 -30.15 -26.34
C SER A 839 -2.56 -30.06 -27.11
N ASP A 840 -1.57 -30.87 -26.75
CA ASP A 840 -0.30 -30.93 -27.47
C ASP A 840 -0.07 -32.25 -28.21
N GLN A 841 -1.07 -33.14 -28.17
CA GLN A 841 -1.06 -34.50 -28.74
C GLN A 841 0.14 -35.37 -28.36
N LYS A 842 0.98 -34.94 -27.41
CA LYS A 842 2.23 -35.59 -27.00
C LYS A 842 2.09 -36.22 -25.63
N HIS A 843 1.42 -35.54 -24.70
CA HIS A 843 1.24 -36.04 -23.35
C HIS A 843 -0.10 -36.76 -23.19
N PRO A 844 -0.13 -37.90 -22.48
CA PRO A 844 -1.39 -38.57 -22.15
C PRO A 844 -2.21 -37.70 -21.19
N THR A 845 -3.54 -37.79 -21.33
CA THR A 845 -4.50 -37.10 -20.49
C THR A 845 -5.06 -38.03 -19.42
N VAL A 846 -5.45 -37.47 -18.28
CA VAL A 846 -6.11 -38.21 -17.20
C VAL A 846 -7.35 -37.47 -16.75
N THR A 847 -8.45 -38.21 -16.56
CA THR A 847 -9.72 -37.65 -16.06
C THR A 847 -9.80 -37.77 -14.54
N SER A 848 -10.11 -36.67 -13.87
CA SER A 848 -10.22 -36.61 -12.41
C SER A 848 -11.47 -37.34 -11.91
N ARG A 849 -11.30 -38.16 -10.86
CA ARG A 849 -12.36 -38.90 -10.16
C ARG A 849 -12.83 -38.19 -8.89
N SER A 850 -12.24 -37.04 -8.56
CA SER A 850 -12.60 -36.24 -7.39
C SER A 850 -12.98 -34.82 -7.82
N ARG A 851 -13.96 -34.22 -7.13
CA ARG A 851 -14.38 -32.84 -7.42
C ARG A 851 -13.57 -31.88 -6.57
N ILE A 852 -13.08 -30.81 -7.18
CA ILE A 852 -12.53 -29.69 -6.43
C ILE A 852 -13.65 -28.83 -5.84
N ASN A 853 -13.33 -28.11 -4.77
CA ASN A 853 -14.11 -26.98 -4.31
C ASN A 853 -13.43 -25.69 -4.78
N PRO A 854 -14.00 -24.93 -5.75
CA PRO A 854 -13.38 -23.72 -6.26
C PRO A 854 -12.97 -22.69 -5.20
N SER A 855 -13.69 -22.61 -4.08
CA SER A 855 -13.37 -21.67 -2.99
C SER A 855 -12.10 -22.01 -2.22
N ASP A 856 -11.53 -23.21 -2.43
CA ASP A 856 -10.21 -23.57 -1.86
C ASP A 856 -9.06 -22.82 -2.56
N PHE A 857 -9.34 -22.22 -3.74
CA PHE A 857 -8.40 -21.39 -4.48
C PHE A 857 -8.81 -19.93 -4.34
N TRP A 858 -7.84 -19.04 -4.06
CA TRP A 858 -8.15 -17.61 -3.88
C TRP A 858 -8.68 -16.93 -5.16
N ASN A 859 -8.46 -17.48 -6.35
CA ASN A 859 -8.97 -16.91 -7.59
C ASN A 859 -10.15 -17.67 -8.17
N ILE A 860 -10.69 -18.64 -7.42
CA ILE A 860 -11.91 -19.39 -7.69
C ILE A 860 -12.00 -19.88 -9.16
N PRO A 861 -11.08 -20.74 -9.63
CA PRO A 861 -11.11 -21.28 -10.99
C PRO A 861 -12.33 -22.22 -11.19
N PRO A 862 -12.83 -22.37 -12.43
CA PRO A 862 -14.00 -23.19 -12.69
C PRO A 862 -13.69 -24.67 -12.48
N THR A 863 -14.64 -25.43 -11.91
CA THR A 863 -14.49 -26.87 -11.67
C THR A 863 -14.16 -27.64 -12.95
N LYS A 864 -14.72 -27.21 -14.09
CA LYS A 864 -14.45 -27.80 -15.41
C LYS A 864 -12.97 -27.76 -15.83
N ALA A 865 -12.18 -26.82 -15.31
CA ALA A 865 -10.75 -26.73 -15.63
C ALA A 865 -9.92 -27.87 -15.00
N PHE A 866 -10.51 -28.65 -14.08
CA PHE A 866 -9.86 -29.76 -13.38
C PHE A 866 -10.40 -31.14 -13.78
N VAL A 867 -11.32 -31.19 -14.74
CA VAL A 867 -11.90 -32.46 -15.21
C VAL A 867 -10.82 -33.33 -15.84
N GLU A 868 -9.92 -32.73 -16.61
CA GLU A 868 -8.79 -33.43 -17.23
C GLU A 868 -7.47 -32.73 -16.92
N GLY A 869 -6.36 -33.41 -17.18
CA GLY A 869 -5.02 -32.87 -17.02
C GLY A 869 -3.99 -33.70 -17.77
N PHE A 870 -2.85 -33.09 -18.16
CA PHE A 870 -1.73 -33.84 -18.71
C PHE A 870 -1.00 -34.60 -17.61
N THR A 871 -0.56 -35.83 -17.89
CA THR A 871 0.23 -36.64 -16.96
C THR A 871 1.37 -37.37 -17.67
N VAL A 872 2.23 -38.03 -16.88
CA VAL A 872 3.36 -38.86 -17.33
C VAL A 872 3.55 -40.03 -16.35
N SER A 873 4.36 -41.03 -16.74
CA SER A 873 4.73 -42.14 -15.86
C SER A 873 5.60 -41.66 -14.68
N LYS A 874 5.60 -42.42 -13.57
CA LYS A 874 6.21 -42.07 -12.27
C LYS A 874 7.64 -41.51 -12.31
N GLU A 875 8.46 -41.92 -13.28
CA GLU A 875 9.88 -41.56 -13.34
C GLU A 875 10.23 -40.59 -14.47
N LYS A 876 9.26 -40.23 -15.32
CA LYS A 876 9.50 -39.34 -16.46
C LYS A 876 9.11 -37.91 -16.10
N PRO A 877 9.95 -36.90 -16.40
CA PRO A 877 9.54 -35.52 -16.26
C PRO A 877 8.51 -35.14 -17.35
N LEU A 878 7.47 -34.41 -16.97
CA LEU A 878 6.52 -33.80 -17.91
C LEU A 878 7.10 -32.48 -18.40
N LYS A 879 7.29 -32.33 -19.71
CA LYS A 879 7.89 -31.12 -20.32
C LYS A 879 6.90 -30.46 -21.26
N LEU A 880 6.25 -29.41 -20.79
CA LEU A 880 5.22 -28.66 -21.50
C LEU A 880 5.81 -27.37 -22.10
N GLN A 881 5.64 -27.17 -23.41
CA GLN A 881 5.92 -25.87 -24.04
C GLN A 881 4.65 -25.02 -23.99
N TRP A 882 4.58 -24.12 -23.02
CA TRP A 882 3.41 -23.27 -22.81
C TRP A 882 3.80 -21.93 -22.17
N PRO A 883 3.34 -20.78 -22.70
CA PRO A 883 2.51 -20.63 -23.92
C PRO A 883 3.22 -21.11 -25.21
N PRO A 884 2.49 -21.46 -26.29
CA PRO A 884 3.05 -22.10 -27.49
C PRO A 884 3.85 -21.14 -28.40
N PHE A 885 3.91 -19.86 -28.05
CA PHE A 885 4.58 -18.80 -28.80
C PHE A 885 5.64 -18.10 -27.93
N PRO A 886 6.68 -17.52 -28.54
CA PRO A 886 7.74 -16.86 -27.79
C PRO A 886 7.23 -15.58 -27.12
N LEU A 887 7.69 -15.36 -25.88
CA LEU A 887 7.32 -14.21 -25.06
C LEU A 887 8.38 -13.10 -25.13
N PRO A 888 7.97 -11.82 -25.15
CA PRO A 888 8.88 -10.70 -24.93
C PRO A 888 9.67 -10.83 -23.61
N ALA A 889 10.89 -10.30 -23.57
CA ALA A 889 11.69 -10.28 -22.35
C ALA A 889 11.12 -9.27 -21.34
N THR A 890 10.36 -9.75 -20.36
CA THR A 890 9.75 -8.93 -19.29
C THR A 890 9.31 -9.79 -18.10
N LYS A 891 8.54 -9.20 -17.18
CA LYS A 891 7.94 -9.86 -16.02
C LYS A 891 6.52 -10.32 -16.34
N TYR A 892 6.18 -11.50 -15.82
CA TYR A 892 4.92 -12.17 -16.02
C TYR A 892 4.33 -12.62 -14.69
N TYR A 893 3.03 -12.47 -14.55
CA TYR A 893 2.28 -13.24 -13.57
C TYR A 893 2.09 -14.65 -14.16
N VAL A 894 2.39 -15.68 -13.39
CA VAL A 894 2.21 -17.08 -13.78
C VAL A 894 1.47 -17.79 -12.66
N ALA A 895 0.39 -18.51 -12.99
CA ALA A 895 -0.33 -19.40 -12.07
C ALA A 895 -0.55 -20.75 -12.73
N LEU A 896 -0.29 -21.84 -12.00
CA LEU A 896 -0.42 -23.22 -12.47
C LEU A 896 -1.27 -24.02 -11.48
N TYR A 897 -2.16 -24.86 -12.00
CA TYR A 897 -3.19 -25.55 -11.24
C TYR A 897 -3.04 -27.07 -11.34
N PHE A 898 -3.18 -27.74 -10.20
CA PHE A 898 -2.91 -29.16 -10.04
C PHE A 898 -3.97 -29.82 -9.15
N GLN A 899 -4.35 -31.05 -9.46
CA GLN A 899 -5.21 -31.89 -8.62
C GLN A 899 -4.83 -33.36 -8.78
N ASP A 900 -4.86 -34.13 -7.69
CA ASP A 900 -4.80 -35.59 -7.79
C ASP A 900 -6.12 -36.11 -8.37
N ASP A 901 -6.02 -36.80 -9.50
CA ASP A 901 -7.11 -37.35 -10.29
C ASP A 901 -7.79 -38.57 -9.65
N ARG A 902 -7.30 -39.09 -8.52
CA ARG A 902 -7.83 -40.30 -7.89
C ARG A 902 -8.91 -40.00 -6.85
N SER A 903 -9.62 -41.04 -6.44
CA SER A 903 -10.52 -40.97 -5.29
C SER A 903 -9.73 -40.70 -4.00
N PRO A 904 -10.26 -39.91 -3.05
CA PRO A 904 -9.59 -39.63 -1.79
C PRO A 904 -9.20 -40.92 -1.06
N SER A 905 -7.92 -41.09 -0.74
CA SER A 905 -7.39 -42.20 0.06
C SER A 905 -6.12 -41.76 0.78
N PRO A 906 -5.69 -42.47 1.85
CA PRO A 906 -4.42 -42.20 2.52
C PRO A 906 -3.18 -42.28 1.60
N LEU A 907 -3.32 -42.87 0.42
CA LEU A 907 -2.27 -43.03 -0.61
C LEU A 907 -2.51 -42.12 -1.84
N SER A 908 -3.53 -41.26 -1.79
CA SER A 908 -3.94 -40.36 -2.89
C SER A 908 -3.23 -39.00 -2.79
N TRP A 909 -1.92 -39.02 -2.96
CA TRP A 909 -1.10 -37.82 -3.13
C TRP A 909 -0.04 -38.03 -4.22
N ARG A 910 0.42 -36.94 -4.83
CA ARG A 910 1.55 -36.92 -5.77
C ARG A 910 2.53 -35.84 -5.33
N ALA A 911 3.83 -36.10 -5.49
CA ALA A 911 4.86 -35.10 -5.19
C ALA A 911 5.76 -34.88 -6.40
N PHE A 912 5.99 -33.62 -6.78
CA PHE A 912 6.89 -33.27 -7.87
C PHE A 912 7.42 -31.83 -7.74
N GLY A 913 8.60 -31.57 -8.32
CA GLY A 913 9.14 -30.22 -8.48
C GLY A 913 8.62 -29.57 -9.76
N VAL A 914 8.43 -28.26 -9.74
CA VAL A 914 8.04 -27.44 -10.90
C VAL A 914 9.22 -26.52 -11.24
N SER A 915 9.59 -26.48 -12.51
CA SER A 915 10.59 -25.53 -13.02
C SER A 915 10.09 -24.88 -14.31
N ILE A 916 10.48 -23.63 -14.53
CA ILE A 916 10.17 -22.88 -15.74
C ILE A 916 11.49 -22.44 -16.36
N ASN A 917 11.74 -22.83 -17.61
CA ASN A 917 13.00 -22.60 -18.32
C ASN A 917 14.24 -23.09 -17.55
N GLY A 918 14.10 -24.21 -16.83
CA GLY A 918 15.17 -24.81 -16.01
C GLY A 918 15.38 -24.15 -14.64
N VAL A 919 14.71 -23.03 -14.35
CA VAL A 919 14.75 -22.37 -13.04
C VAL A 919 13.66 -22.95 -12.15
N SER A 920 14.01 -23.34 -10.92
CA SER A 920 13.07 -23.91 -9.96
C SER A 920 11.97 -22.89 -9.63
N PHE A 921 10.72 -23.25 -9.94
CA PHE A 921 9.52 -22.49 -9.59
C PHE A 921 8.99 -22.94 -8.22
N VAL A 922 8.94 -24.25 -7.99
CA VAL A 922 8.66 -24.89 -6.70
C VAL A 922 9.51 -26.16 -6.58
N ARG A 923 10.25 -26.35 -5.48
CA ARG A 923 11.17 -27.50 -5.33
C ARG A 923 10.44 -28.81 -5.06
N LYS A 924 9.44 -28.80 -4.18
CA LYS A 924 8.62 -29.99 -3.83
C LYS A 924 7.18 -29.55 -3.62
N LEU A 925 6.30 -29.89 -4.57
CA LEU A 925 4.88 -29.63 -4.51
C LEU A 925 4.15 -30.93 -4.16
N ASN A 926 3.38 -30.92 -3.06
CA ASN A 926 2.49 -32.01 -2.70
C ASN A 926 1.09 -31.69 -3.24
N VAL A 927 0.59 -32.53 -4.14
CA VAL A 927 -0.73 -32.40 -4.78
C VAL A 927 -1.68 -33.42 -4.18
N SER A 928 -2.82 -32.94 -3.67
CA SER A 928 -3.90 -33.76 -3.11
C SER A 928 -5.16 -33.70 -3.98
N THR A 929 -6.20 -34.43 -3.60
CA THR A 929 -7.52 -34.41 -4.27
C THR A 929 -8.27 -33.09 -4.13
N ASN A 930 -7.92 -32.24 -3.15
CA ASN A 930 -8.49 -30.89 -2.99
C ASN A 930 -7.92 -29.91 -4.03
N GLY A 931 -6.80 -30.27 -4.66
CA GLY A 931 -6.07 -29.43 -5.59
C GLY A 931 -5.13 -28.43 -4.91
N VAL A 932 -4.23 -27.86 -5.71
CA VAL A 932 -3.26 -26.85 -5.29
C VAL A 932 -2.94 -25.94 -6.47
N MET A 933 -2.72 -24.66 -6.17
CA MET A 933 -2.24 -23.68 -7.14
C MET A 933 -0.90 -23.13 -6.67
N VAL A 934 0.05 -23.02 -7.60
CA VAL A 934 1.30 -22.28 -7.38
C VAL A 934 1.38 -21.10 -8.34
N TYR A 935 1.84 -19.96 -7.84
CA TYR A 935 1.86 -18.73 -8.64
C TYR A 935 3.06 -17.84 -8.31
N SER A 936 3.38 -16.94 -9.22
CA SER A 936 4.36 -15.86 -9.04
C SER A 936 3.83 -14.59 -9.69
N GLY A 937 3.92 -13.46 -8.99
CA GLY A 937 3.42 -12.17 -9.49
C GLY A 937 4.34 -11.48 -10.50
N GLN A 938 5.65 -11.81 -10.51
CA GLN A 938 6.64 -11.15 -11.37
C GLN A 938 7.78 -12.10 -11.81
N TRP A 939 7.41 -13.23 -12.42
CA TRP A 939 8.35 -14.19 -12.96
C TRP A 939 8.99 -13.67 -14.26
N PRO A 940 10.34 -13.65 -14.38
CA PRO A 940 10.99 -13.23 -15.62
C PRO A 940 10.84 -14.31 -16.71
N LEU A 941 10.29 -13.94 -17.87
CA LEU A 941 10.25 -14.81 -19.05
C LEU A 941 10.77 -14.07 -20.28
N SER A 942 11.31 -14.83 -21.22
CA SER A 942 11.77 -14.35 -22.52
C SER A 942 11.89 -15.52 -23.49
N GLY A 943 11.48 -15.34 -24.73
CA GLY A 943 11.54 -16.38 -25.76
C GLY A 943 10.57 -17.53 -25.48
N GLN A 944 10.92 -18.73 -25.92
CA GLN A 944 10.12 -19.93 -25.71
C GLN A 944 10.09 -20.31 -24.23
N THR A 945 8.90 -20.68 -23.72
CA THR A 945 8.71 -21.06 -22.31
C THR A 945 8.46 -22.56 -22.19
N GLN A 946 9.29 -23.23 -21.39
CA GLN A 946 9.15 -24.65 -21.07
C GLN A 946 8.89 -24.83 -19.57
N ILE A 947 7.73 -25.39 -19.23
CA ILE A 947 7.37 -25.84 -17.89
C ILE A 947 7.79 -27.30 -17.77
N THR A 948 8.60 -27.62 -16.76
CA THR A 948 9.04 -28.99 -16.48
C THR A 948 8.60 -29.41 -15.09
N LEU A 949 7.80 -30.48 -15.02
CA LEU A 949 7.37 -31.12 -13.78
C LEU A 949 8.19 -32.38 -13.56
N THR A 950 8.91 -32.47 -12.45
CA THR A 950 9.83 -33.58 -12.15
C THR A 950 9.28 -34.37 -10.96
N PRO A 951 8.76 -35.60 -11.17
CA PRO A 951 8.29 -36.46 -10.08
C PRO A 951 9.33 -36.67 -8.98
N ALA A 952 8.89 -36.66 -7.72
CA ALA A 952 9.74 -37.04 -6.59
C ALA A 952 9.97 -38.56 -6.59
N LYS A 953 11.14 -39.02 -6.14
CA LYS A 953 11.53 -40.45 -6.17
C LYS A 953 10.55 -41.34 -5.38
N ASP A 954 10.01 -40.81 -4.30
CA ASP A 954 9.05 -41.42 -3.39
C ASP A 954 7.59 -41.26 -3.83
N SER A 955 7.30 -40.41 -4.83
CA SER A 955 5.93 -40.17 -5.30
C SER A 955 5.31 -41.47 -5.82
N PRO A 956 4.08 -41.83 -5.41
CA PRO A 956 3.44 -43.05 -5.89
C PRO A 956 3.05 -42.97 -7.37
N MET A 957 2.94 -41.77 -7.94
CA MET A 957 2.53 -41.53 -9.32
C MET A 957 3.35 -40.40 -9.99
N GLY A 958 3.27 -40.31 -11.31
CA GLY A 958 3.93 -39.24 -12.08
C GLY A 958 3.24 -37.88 -11.93
N ALA A 959 3.85 -36.84 -12.48
CA ALA A 959 3.31 -35.48 -12.38
C ALA A 959 2.00 -35.32 -13.15
N VAL A 960 1.22 -34.30 -12.77
CA VAL A 960 -0.03 -33.91 -13.43
C VAL A 960 -0.06 -32.38 -13.56
N ILE A 961 -0.79 -31.83 -14.52
CA ILE A 961 -1.15 -30.40 -14.59
C ILE A 961 -2.52 -30.24 -15.24
N ASN A 962 -3.40 -29.47 -14.60
CA ASN A 962 -4.80 -29.34 -15.03
C ASN A 962 -5.07 -28.04 -15.77
N ALA A 963 -4.49 -26.93 -15.32
CA ALA A 963 -4.71 -25.64 -15.96
C ALA A 963 -3.54 -24.67 -15.73
N GLY A 964 -3.55 -23.54 -16.44
CA GLY A 964 -2.56 -22.47 -16.26
C GLY A 964 -3.06 -21.11 -16.73
N GLU A 965 -2.56 -20.05 -16.09
CA GLU A 965 -2.73 -18.65 -16.48
C GLU A 965 -1.40 -17.91 -16.54
N VAL A 966 -1.15 -17.17 -17.61
CA VAL A 966 0.00 -16.27 -17.76
C VAL A 966 -0.50 -14.90 -18.18
N PHE A 967 -0.06 -13.88 -17.45
CA PHE A 967 -0.28 -12.49 -17.79
C PHE A 967 1.05 -11.76 -17.90
N GLN A 968 1.17 -10.85 -18.87
CA GLN A 968 2.24 -9.89 -18.91
C GLN A 968 1.98 -8.79 -17.88
N VAL A 969 2.99 -8.49 -17.05
CA VAL A 969 2.91 -7.40 -16.06
C VAL A 969 3.23 -6.09 -16.78
N VAL A 970 2.21 -5.26 -16.97
CA VAL A 970 2.30 -3.98 -17.70
C VAL A 970 2.40 -2.84 -16.70
N PRO A 971 3.49 -2.04 -16.67
CA PRO A 971 3.58 -0.88 -15.80
C PRO A 971 2.56 0.19 -16.19
N LEU A 972 2.01 0.89 -15.20
CA LEU A 972 1.10 2.00 -15.46
C LEU A 972 1.81 3.15 -16.19
N GLY A 973 1.11 3.75 -17.16
CA GLY A 973 1.59 4.88 -17.96
C GLY A 973 1.65 6.23 -17.21
N GLY A 974 1.43 6.24 -15.89
CA GLY A 974 1.21 7.43 -15.07
C GLY A 974 -0.28 7.80 -14.94
N SER A 975 -0.55 8.96 -14.37
CA SER A 975 -1.89 9.57 -14.35
C SER A 975 -1.80 11.07 -14.61
N THR A 976 -2.81 11.64 -15.28
CA THR A 976 -2.96 13.10 -15.29
C THR A 976 -3.30 13.57 -13.89
N ASN A 977 -2.68 14.68 -13.45
CA ASN A 977 -2.96 15.25 -12.14
C ASN A 977 -4.46 15.52 -11.98
N ILE A 978 -5.03 15.06 -10.85
CA ILE A 978 -6.47 15.11 -10.60
C ILE A 978 -7.03 16.52 -10.78
N LYS A 979 -6.31 17.57 -10.35
CA LYS A 979 -6.78 18.96 -10.50
C LYS A 979 -6.86 19.38 -11.97
N ASP A 980 -5.89 18.97 -12.77
CA ASP A 980 -5.88 19.26 -14.21
C ASP A 980 -6.96 18.45 -14.93
N ALA A 981 -7.10 17.16 -14.58
CA ALA A 981 -8.14 16.29 -15.15
C ALA A 981 -9.55 16.81 -14.86
N THR A 982 -9.85 17.18 -13.61
CA THR A 982 -11.15 17.77 -13.25
C THR A 982 -11.38 19.12 -13.95
N ALA A 983 -10.37 19.99 -14.03
CA ALA A 983 -10.52 21.25 -14.75
C ALA A 983 -10.78 21.05 -16.25
N MET A 984 -10.20 20.01 -16.84
CA MET A 984 -10.45 19.64 -18.24
C MET A 984 -11.83 19.02 -18.44
N GLU A 985 -12.34 18.23 -17.48
CA GLU A 985 -13.73 17.75 -17.50
C GLU A 985 -14.74 18.91 -17.39
N ASP A 986 -14.54 19.84 -16.45
CA ASP A 986 -15.38 21.02 -16.30
C ASP A 986 -15.37 21.89 -17.59
N LEU A 987 -14.20 21.99 -18.24
CA LEU A 987 -14.06 22.69 -19.51
C LEU A 987 -14.80 21.97 -20.64
N LEU A 988 -14.72 20.64 -20.69
CA LEU A 988 -15.47 19.83 -21.66
C LEU A 988 -16.99 20.05 -21.52
N GLU A 989 -17.49 20.17 -20.29
CA GLU A 989 -18.91 20.45 -20.02
C GLU A 989 -19.32 21.90 -20.34
N SER A 990 -18.39 22.86 -20.20
CA SER A 990 -18.69 24.29 -20.40
C SER A 990 -18.61 24.77 -21.85
N ILE A 991 -17.90 24.03 -22.72
CA ILE A 991 -17.73 24.36 -24.14
C ILE A 991 -18.63 23.53 -25.06
N LYS A 992 -19.06 24.14 -26.15
CA LYS A 992 -19.81 23.47 -27.23
C LYS A 992 -18.87 23.17 -28.38
N LYS A 993 -19.10 22.01 -29.03
CA LYS A 993 -18.27 21.44 -30.10
C LYS A 993 -16.81 21.20 -29.68
N PRO A 994 -16.56 20.53 -28.54
CA PRO A 994 -15.19 20.12 -28.18
C PRO A 994 -14.61 19.19 -29.25
N PRO A 995 -13.27 19.08 -29.36
CA PRO A 995 -12.64 18.06 -30.19
C PRO A 995 -13.14 16.66 -29.83
N VAL A 996 -13.36 15.81 -30.85
CA VAL A 996 -14.00 14.50 -30.70
C VAL A 996 -13.20 13.49 -29.87
N ASP A 997 -11.90 13.75 -29.67
CA ASP A 997 -10.98 12.92 -28.90
C ASP A 997 -10.87 13.33 -27.43
N TRP A 998 -11.65 14.33 -26.99
CA TRP A 998 -11.76 14.75 -25.58
C TRP A 998 -12.60 13.76 -24.77
N SER A 999 -12.07 12.54 -24.63
CA SER A 999 -12.65 11.46 -23.84
C SER A 999 -11.53 10.61 -23.21
N GLY A 1000 -11.77 10.04 -22.03
CA GLY A 1000 -10.75 9.33 -21.24
C GLY A 1000 -9.72 10.24 -20.58
N ASP A 1001 -8.53 9.73 -20.25
CA ASP A 1001 -7.48 10.54 -19.61
C ASP A 1001 -7.00 11.68 -20.56
N PRO A 1002 -6.90 12.94 -20.10
CA PRO A 1002 -6.56 14.06 -20.99
C PRO A 1002 -5.15 14.00 -21.59
N CYS A 1003 -4.15 13.57 -20.83
CA CYS A 1003 -2.77 13.61 -21.30
C CYS A 1003 -2.23 12.25 -21.72
N LEU A 1004 -2.79 11.15 -21.22
CA LEU A 1004 -2.17 9.84 -21.30
C LEU A 1004 -2.90 8.87 -22.26
N PRO A 1005 -2.12 8.02 -22.95
CA PRO A 1005 -0.67 8.09 -23.14
C PRO A 1005 -0.26 9.38 -23.84
N LEU A 1006 0.97 9.89 -23.61
CA LEU A 1006 1.41 11.19 -24.14
C LEU A 1006 1.29 11.31 -25.67
N ALA A 1007 1.47 10.22 -26.41
CA ALA A 1007 1.30 10.20 -27.86
C ALA A 1007 -0.17 10.37 -28.32
N ASN A 1008 -1.12 10.16 -27.41
CA ASN A 1008 -2.57 10.21 -27.62
C ASN A 1008 -3.25 11.14 -26.60
N SER A 1009 -2.58 12.22 -26.18
CA SER A 1009 -3.22 13.29 -25.41
C SER A 1009 -4.39 13.87 -26.19
N TRP A 1010 -5.34 14.54 -25.53
CA TRP A 1010 -6.44 15.22 -26.19
C TRP A 1010 -5.96 16.32 -27.15
N THR A 1011 -6.69 16.51 -28.25
CA THR A 1011 -6.36 17.52 -29.25
C THR A 1011 -6.24 18.91 -28.61
N GLY A 1012 -5.14 19.60 -28.92
CA GLY A 1012 -4.82 20.92 -28.38
C GLY A 1012 -4.00 20.90 -27.08
N LEU A 1013 -3.82 19.74 -26.42
CA LEU A 1013 -3.02 19.65 -25.20
C LEU A 1013 -1.56 19.31 -25.45
N THR A 1014 -0.69 20.01 -24.74
CA THR A 1014 0.69 19.58 -24.48
C THR A 1014 0.86 19.32 -22.99
N CYS A 1015 1.43 18.17 -22.65
CA CYS A 1015 1.56 17.73 -21.27
C CYS A 1015 3.01 17.45 -20.86
N SER A 1016 3.30 17.49 -19.56
CA SER A 1016 4.62 17.19 -19.00
C SER A 1016 5.00 15.71 -19.18
N LYS A 1017 6.30 15.40 -19.14
CA LYS A 1017 6.81 14.01 -19.22
C LYS A 1017 7.04 13.38 -17.83
N GLU A 1018 6.42 13.92 -16.79
CA GLU A 1018 6.58 13.45 -15.41
C GLU A 1018 5.64 12.28 -15.10
N LYS A 1019 5.91 11.51 -14.03
CA LYS A 1019 5.06 10.38 -13.61
C LYS A 1019 3.62 10.81 -13.28
N ILE A 1020 3.46 11.99 -12.70
CA ILE A 1020 2.18 12.68 -12.57
C ILE A 1020 2.16 13.76 -13.65
N THR A 1021 1.43 13.49 -14.72
CA THR A 1021 1.41 14.35 -15.90
C THR A 1021 0.60 15.62 -15.62
N ARG A 1022 1.16 16.78 -15.95
CA ARG A 1022 0.49 18.09 -15.86
C ARG A 1022 0.17 18.64 -17.24
N VAL A 1023 -0.92 19.37 -17.39
CA VAL A 1023 -1.22 20.13 -18.61
C VAL A 1023 -0.37 21.40 -18.61
N ILE A 1024 0.47 21.57 -19.64
CA ILE A 1024 1.39 22.71 -19.77
C ILE A 1024 0.90 23.71 -20.81
N SER A 1025 0.27 23.26 -21.88
CA SER A 1025 -0.27 24.15 -22.92
C SER A 1025 -1.62 23.65 -23.41
N LEU A 1026 -2.55 24.57 -23.58
CA LEU A 1026 -3.87 24.36 -24.17
C LEU A 1026 -4.02 25.30 -25.36
N ASN A 1027 -3.99 24.75 -26.57
CA ASN A 1027 -4.17 25.47 -27.82
C ASN A 1027 -5.36 24.93 -28.61
N LEU A 1028 -6.44 25.72 -28.61
CA LEU A 1028 -7.64 25.49 -29.41
C LEU A 1028 -7.96 26.68 -30.31
N THR A 1029 -6.93 27.36 -30.80
CA THR A 1029 -7.08 28.49 -31.71
C THR A 1029 -7.83 28.06 -32.97
N ASN A 1030 -8.84 28.85 -33.38
CA ASN A 1030 -9.62 28.63 -34.60
C ASN A 1030 -10.29 27.24 -34.70
N ARG A 1031 -10.98 26.82 -33.64
CA ARG A 1031 -11.70 25.53 -33.57
C ARG A 1031 -13.22 25.67 -33.64
N GLY A 1032 -13.73 26.89 -33.77
CA GLY A 1032 -15.17 27.16 -33.83
C GLY A 1032 -15.90 26.88 -32.53
N LEU A 1033 -15.18 26.90 -31.40
CA LEU A 1033 -15.72 26.64 -30.07
C LEU A 1033 -16.68 27.75 -29.64
N SER A 1034 -17.73 27.41 -28.90
CA SER A 1034 -18.60 28.37 -28.21
C SER A 1034 -18.88 27.91 -26.78
N GLY A 1035 -19.54 28.73 -25.97
CA GLY A 1035 -19.66 28.49 -24.51
C GLY A 1035 -18.76 29.43 -23.73
N SER A 1036 -18.36 29.07 -22.51
CA SER A 1036 -17.61 29.96 -21.61
C SER A 1036 -16.49 29.21 -20.89
N LEU A 1037 -15.50 29.94 -20.38
CA LEU A 1037 -14.43 29.35 -19.57
C LEU A 1037 -14.93 29.08 -18.14
N PRO A 1038 -14.74 27.86 -17.61
CA PRO A 1038 -15.16 27.54 -16.26
C PRO A 1038 -14.20 28.17 -15.24
N PRO A 1039 -14.67 28.55 -14.04
CA PRO A 1039 -13.78 29.06 -12.99
C PRO A 1039 -12.67 28.09 -12.59
N SER A 1040 -12.92 26.79 -12.70
CA SER A 1040 -11.96 25.73 -12.36
C SER A 1040 -10.74 25.66 -13.28
N ILE A 1041 -10.73 26.40 -14.40
CA ILE A 1041 -9.56 26.53 -15.27
C ILE A 1041 -8.32 27.01 -14.49
N ASN A 1042 -8.54 27.77 -13.41
CA ASN A 1042 -7.49 28.27 -12.52
C ASN A 1042 -6.78 27.19 -11.69
N LYS A 1043 -7.32 25.97 -11.63
CA LYS A 1043 -6.71 24.81 -10.96
C LYS A 1043 -5.53 24.24 -11.76
N MET A 1044 -5.43 24.54 -13.06
CA MET A 1044 -4.32 24.13 -13.93
C MET A 1044 -3.08 24.99 -13.70
N THR A 1045 -2.53 24.96 -12.48
CA THR A 1045 -1.42 25.82 -12.03
C THR A 1045 -0.10 25.62 -12.79
N ALA A 1046 0.01 24.53 -13.56
CA ALA A 1046 1.17 24.23 -14.38
C ALA A 1046 1.10 24.80 -15.80
N LEU A 1047 -0.07 25.33 -16.20
CA LEU A 1047 -0.32 25.83 -17.55
C LEU A 1047 0.52 27.09 -17.82
N LYS A 1048 1.22 27.07 -18.95
CA LYS A 1048 2.06 28.16 -19.47
C LYS A 1048 1.37 28.92 -20.60
N ASP A 1049 0.70 28.19 -21.47
CA ASP A 1049 0.09 28.74 -22.68
C ASP A 1049 -1.39 28.41 -22.70
N LEU A 1050 -2.22 29.45 -22.72
CA LEU A 1050 -3.67 29.33 -22.91
C LEU A 1050 -4.08 30.09 -24.17
N TRP A 1051 -4.26 29.36 -25.27
CA TRP A 1051 -4.57 29.92 -26.58
C TRP A 1051 -5.93 29.47 -27.07
N LEU A 1052 -6.89 30.39 -27.00
CA LEU A 1052 -8.29 30.18 -27.36
C LEU A 1052 -8.78 31.20 -28.39
N GLY A 1053 -7.85 31.89 -29.06
CA GLY A 1053 -8.17 32.92 -30.04
C GLY A 1053 -8.98 32.40 -31.24
N LYS A 1054 -9.69 33.31 -31.92
CA LYS A 1054 -10.48 33.01 -33.14
C LYS A 1054 -11.58 31.98 -32.91
N ASN A 1055 -12.34 32.12 -31.82
CA ASN A 1055 -13.47 31.25 -31.49
C ASN A 1055 -14.74 32.10 -31.25
N LYS A 1056 -15.79 31.48 -30.70
CA LYS A 1056 -17.07 32.11 -30.35
C LYS A 1056 -17.35 32.00 -28.85
N LEU A 1057 -16.30 32.04 -28.02
CA LEU A 1057 -16.40 31.93 -26.56
C LEU A 1057 -16.96 33.23 -25.97
N THR A 1058 -17.79 33.11 -24.94
CA THR A 1058 -18.52 34.19 -24.27
C THR A 1058 -18.25 34.18 -22.75
N GLY A 1059 -18.80 35.17 -22.04
CA GLY A 1059 -18.68 35.30 -20.58
C GLY A 1059 -17.44 36.08 -20.14
N PRO A 1060 -17.26 36.29 -18.82
CA PRO A 1060 -16.09 36.97 -18.28
C PRO A 1060 -14.85 36.07 -18.27
N ILE A 1061 -13.67 36.70 -18.19
CA ILE A 1061 -12.42 35.99 -17.88
C ILE A 1061 -12.50 35.56 -16.40
N PRO A 1062 -12.42 34.25 -16.07
CA PRO A 1062 -12.42 33.80 -14.68
C PRO A 1062 -11.14 34.24 -13.96
N ASP A 1063 -11.12 34.19 -12.63
CA ASP A 1063 -9.91 34.57 -11.88
C ASP A 1063 -8.77 33.57 -12.12
N LEU A 1064 -7.74 34.03 -12.84
CA LEU A 1064 -6.55 33.25 -13.20
C LEU A 1064 -5.39 33.46 -12.22
N SER A 1065 -5.57 34.24 -11.14
CA SER A 1065 -4.51 34.57 -10.16
C SER A 1065 -3.67 33.38 -9.66
N PRO A 1066 -4.20 32.14 -9.48
CA PRO A 1066 -3.39 31.00 -9.03
C PRO A 1066 -2.45 30.42 -10.10
N MET A 1067 -2.60 30.78 -11.37
CA MET A 1067 -1.85 30.21 -12.51
C MET A 1067 -0.48 30.89 -12.67
N THR A 1068 0.34 30.80 -11.64
CA THR A 1068 1.64 31.51 -11.55
C THR A 1068 2.65 31.17 -12.65
N ARG A 1069 2.46 30.05 -13.37
CA ARG A 1069 3.29 29.65 -14.52
C ARG A 1069 2.79 30.15 -15.87
N LEU A 1070 1.65 30.83 -15.93
CA LEU A 1070 1.08 31.33 -17.18
C LEU A 1070 2.01 32.39 -17.79
N GLU A 1071 2.50 32.11 -18.99
CA GLU A 1071 3.41 32.96 -19.76
C GLU A 1071 2.65 33.70 -20.87
N THR A 1072 1.71 33.02 -21.54
CA THR A 1072 0.97 33.57 -22.68
C THR A 1072 -0.54 33.30 -22.57
N LEU A 1073 -1.33 34.36 -22.75
CA LEU A 1073 -2.79 34.31 -22.73
C LEU A 1073 -3.36 34.94 -24.00
N HIS A 1074 -3.92 34.12 -24.89
CA HIS A 1074 -4.48 34.53 -26.18
C HIS A 1074 -5.97 34.25 -26.21
N LEU A 1075 -6.77 35.30 -26.11
CA LEU A 1075 -8.24 35.28 -26.12
C LEU A 1075 -8.83 36.15 -27.24
N GLU A 1076 -8.01 36.61 -28.19
CA GLU A 1076 -8.44 37.48 -29.28
C GLU A 1076 -9.52 36.87 -30.18
N ASP A 1077 -10.26 37.71 -30.90
CA ASP A 1077 -11.26 37.28 -31.89
C ASP A 1077 -12.29 36.31 -31.28
N ASN A 1078 -12.94 36.74 -30.19
CA ASN A 1078 -13.96 35.99 -29.45
C ASN A 1078 -15.13 36.92 -29.06
N GLN A 1079 -16.00 36.47 -28.15
CA GLN A 1079 -17.16 37.22 -27.65
C GLN A 1079 -17.13 37.39 -26.12
N PHE A 1080 -15.94 37.40 -25.49
CA PHE A 1080 -15.80 37.57 -24.05
C PHE A 1080 -16.33 38.94 -23.60
N THR A 1081 -16.95 39.00 -22.42
CA THR A 1081 -17.63 40.17 -21.83
C THR A 1081 -17.08 40.48 -20.44
N GLY A 1082 -17.62 41.50 -19.75
CA GLY A 1082 -17.17 41.88 -18.41
C GLY A 1082 -15.89 42.73 -18.40
N ALA A 1083 -15.41 43.05 -17.20
CA ALA A 1083 -14.18 43.82 -17.02
C ALA A 1083 -12.93 42.94 -17.19
N ILE A 1084 -11.83 43.54 -17.65
CA ILE A 1084 -10.52 42.86 -17.71
C ILE A 1084 -9.96 42.76 -16.27
N PRO A 1085 -9.70 41.56 -15.73
CA PRO A 1085 -9.30 41.41 -14.33
C PRO A 1085 -7.93 42.05 -14.04
N GLU A 1086 -7.84 42.89 -13.02
CA GLU A 1086 -6.58 43.47 -12.56
C GLU A 1086 -5.63 42.40 -11.98
N SER A 1087 -6.18 41.29 -11.47
CA SER A 1087 -5.40 40.15 -10.94
C SER A 1087 -4.42 39.55 -11.97
N LEU A 1088 -4.65 39.73 -13.27
CA LEU A 1088 -3.71 39.32 -14.31
C LEU A 1088 -2.34 40.01 -14.18
N ALA A 1089 -2.27 41.22 -13.60
CA ALA A 1089 -1.01 41.91 -13.36
C ALA A 1089 -0.14 41.20 -12.32
N GLN A 1090 -0.75 40.46 -11.39
CA GLN A 1090 -0.09 39.74 -10.30
C GLN A 1090 0.61 38.46 -10.77
N LEU A 1091 0.32 37.98 -11.99
CA LEU A 1091 0.95 36.78 -12.54
C LEU A 1091 2.43 37.04 -12.83
N PRO A 1092 3.38 36.35 -12.18
CA PRO A 1092 4.79 36.71 -12.23
C PRO A 1092 5.42 36.48 -13.60
N ASN A 1093 4.93 35.49 -14.36
CA ASN A 1093 5.53 35.05 -15.62
C ASN A 1093 4.79 35.52 -16.87
N LEU A 1094 3.68 36.25 -16.73
CA LEU A 1094 2.87 36.67 -17.88
C LEU A 1094 3.64 37.68 -18.76
N ARG A 1095 3.86 37.31 -20.02
CA ARG A 1095 4.63 38.08 -21.02
C ARG A 1095 3.79 38.54 -22.20
N THR A 1096 2.76 37.78 -22.56
CA THR A 1096 1.89 38.11 -23.70
C THR A 1096 0.43 38.01 -23.30
N LEU A 1097 -0.32 39.08 -23.52
CA LEU A 1097 -1.76 39.17 -23.28
C LEU A 1097 -2.47 39.70 -24.53
N SER A 1098 -3.25 38.86 -25.18
CA SER A 1098 -3.99 39.22 -26.40
C SER A 1098 -5.50 39.10 -26.17
N LEU A 1099 -6.20 40.23 -26.24
CA LEU A 1099 -7.62 40.41 -25.90
C LEU A 1099 -8.41 41.12 -27.02
N LYS A 1100 -7.76 41.46 -28.14
CA LYS A 1100 -8.34 42.23 -29.24
C LYS A 1100 -9.61 41.58 -29.80
N ASN A 1101 -10.54 42.38 -30.31
CA ASN A 1101 -11.77 41.93 -30.98
C ASN A 1101 -12.64 41.04 -30.07
N ASN A 1102 -12.95 41.56 -28.87
CA ASN A 1102 -13.90 41.00 -27.90
C ASN A 1102 -14.93 42.07 -27.47
N LYS A 1103 -15.83 41.73 -26.54
CA LYS A 1103 -16.90 42.60 -26.00
C LYS A 1103 -16.63 43.04 -24.55
N PHE A 1104 -15.36 43.21 -24.17
CA PHE A 1104 -14.98 43.66 -22.83
C PHE A 1104 -15.47 45.08 -22.53
N GLN A 1105 -15.86 45.30 -21.27
CA GLN A 1105 -16.31 46.59 -20.73
C GLN A 1105 -15.15 47.29 -20.00
N GLY A 1106 -15.06 48.61 -20.13
CA GLY A 1106 -14.01 49.42 -19.50
C GLY A 1106 -12.66 49.41 -20.22
N THR A 1107 -11.67 50.11 -19.66
CA THR A 1107 -10.30 50.17 -20.18
C THR A 1107 -9.40 49.13 -19.52
N ILE A 1108 -8.24 48.85 -20.11
CA ILE A 1108 -7.21 48.00 -19.50
C ILE A 1108 -6.78 48.60 -18.14
N PRO A 1109 -6.78 47.80 -17.04
CA PRO A 1109 -6.28 48.24 -15.73
C PRO A 1109 -4.87 48.83 -15.77
N THR A 1110 -4.63 49.90 -15.02
CA THR A 1110 -3.32 50.59 -14.96
C THR A 1110 -2.20 49.67 -14.47
N ALA A 1111 -2.48 48.76 -13.54
CA ALA A 1111 -1.52 47.76 -13.05
C ALA A 1111 -0.97 46.85 -14.16
N LEU A 1112 -1.77 46.55 -15.20
CA LEU A 1112 -1.32 45.76 -16.35
C LEU A 1112 -0.40 46.58 -17.26
N LEU A 1113 -0.71 47.86 -17.48
CA LEU A 1113 0.12 48.76 -18.29
C LEU A 1113 1.48 49.05 -17.64
N GLN A 1114 1.56 49.04 -16.31
CA GLN A 1114 2.79 49.25 -15.55
C GLN A 1114 3.67 47.99 -15.43
N LYS A 1115 3.18 46.81 -15.84
CA LYS A 1115 3.92 45.56 -15.74
C LYS A 1115 5.06 45.51 -16.75
N LYS A 1116 6.30 45.56 -16.25
CA LYS A 1116 7.52 45.47 -17.09
C LYS A 1116 7.58 44.17 -17.87
N GLY A 1117 7.83 44.26 -19.17
CA GLY A 1117 8.01 43.10 -20.07
C GLY A 1117 6.72 42.43 -20.54
N LEU A 1118 5.54 42.98 -20.23
CA LEU A 1118 4.26 42.49 -20.72
C LEU A 1118 3.90 43.16 -22.07
N THR A 1119 3.64 42.35 -23.09
CA THR A 1119 3.09 42.79 -24.38
C THR A 1119 1.58 42.63 -24.38
N ILE A 1120 0.84 43.73 -24.55
CA ILE A 1120 -0.64 43.72 -24.54
C ILE A 1120 -1.18 44.07 -25.93
N GLN A 1121 -2.13 43.27 -26.41
CA GLN A 1121 -2.91 43.55 -27.62
C GLN A 1121 -4.39 43.66 -27.25
N ALA A 1122 -4.98 44.84 -27.39
CA ALA A 1122 -6.39 45.09 -27.08
C ALA A 1122 -7.08 45.92 -28.16
N SER A 1123 -8.41 45.95 -28.14
CA SER A 1123 -9.20 46.80 -29.04
C SER A 1123 -8.99 48.29 -28.71
N PRO A 1124 -9.01 49.20 -29.69
CA PRO A 1124 -8.77 50.63 -29.45
C PRO A 1124 -9.67 51.24 -28.38
N GLN A 1125 -10.94 50.83 -28.32
CA GLN A 1125 -11.93 51.26 -27.34
C GLN A 1125 -11.63 50.87 -25.88
N ASN A 1126 -10.75 49.88 -25.66
CA ASN A 1126 -10.36 49.42 -24.32
C ASN A 1126 -8.96 49.95 -23.92
N MET A 1127 -8.27 50.69 -24.80
CA MET A 1127 -7.03 51.38 -24.45
C MET A 1127 -7.36 52.72 -23.77
N PRO A 1128 -6.61 53.13 -22.72
CA PRO A 1128 -6.79 54.47 -22.15
C PRO A 1128 -6.48 55.54 -23.20
N SER A 1129 -7.30 56.60 -23.23
CA SER A 1129 -7.09 57.75 -24.10
C SER A 1129 -5.76 58.43 -23.75
N THR A 1130 -4.85 58.49 -24.72
CA THR A 1130 -3.61 59.26 -24.58
C THR A 1130 -3.94 60.75 -24.62
N ASN A 1131 -4.17 61.37 -23.46
CA ASN A 1131 -4.17 62.83 -23.37
C ASN A 1131 -2.73 63.33 -23.61
N LYS A 1132 -2.54 64.01 -24.74
CA LYS A 1132 -1.50 65.02 -24.94
C LYS A 1132 -1.51 65.96 -23.72
N THR A 1133 -0.40 66.06 -22.98
CA THR A 1133 0.23 67.31 -22.46
C THR A 1133 1.15 67.00 -21.28
N SER A 1134 2.46 67.14 -21.50
CA SER A 1134 3.43 67.80 -20.62
C SER A 1134 4.84 67.63 -21.21
N GLN A 1135 5.11 68.37 -22.28
CA GLN A 1135 6.43 68.98 -22.45
C GLN A 1135 6.40 70.27 -21.63
N ASN A 1136 7.15 70.30 -20.54
CA ASN A 1136 7.99 71.41 -20.08
C ASN A 1136 8.71 70.98 -18.80
#